data_AF-A0A1I2GYG8-F1
#
_entry.id   AF-A0A1I2GYG8-F1
#
_cell.length_a   1.000
_cell.length_b   1.000
_cell.length_c   1.000
_cell.angle_alpha   90.00
_cell.angle_beta   90.00
_cell.angle_gamma   90.00
#
_symmetry.space_group_name_H-M   'P 1'
#
loop_
_entity.id
_entity.type
_entity.pdbx_description
1 polymer ?
#
loop_
_entity_poly.entity_id
_entity_poly.type
_entity_poly.pdbx_seq_one_letter_code
_entity_poly.pdbx_strand_id
1 'polypeptide(L)'
;MLLGVHIIVRNEEDMLSECLDSIRGIADELIVVDTGSTDGTVDIALRYGARVINAEWKDDFSFVRNLALEHARTVWVLVLDADERLKGDGQALRLELRKAASSAYRLRMEHLLDASNTSCSMSSEAVRLFRADRGYRYHGEIHEQLVRISETVNGTIMMDIDSPLCPGSQHLVHVGYMPDVLQRKSKAERNLRVISRQLTRRPNDPFCLYNHGVTLCQLGKAGEAAEAFGKSLDYTPLSAPYRPTLVRDYATVLLALSRPAEAAELLKGETLRYPDYPDLFMLLGNSFAATGMMLEAKAAYEAAIESGARPHSYISENGAGSYQAELRLAAVLQRIGEAEAVQMRYESLLGRMPGWDDALSAWADYLHQLGIPDQDIRQKLSSYAGEEGAEQHKLLARILSRIGAYSAALPLWREVIQAAANTNAAAPAQLTFSDMRWFADCLIGTGQYMEAASQIRTWLQAVKPYAEAEPRKKTIRLGMAWALCRWNEGQRISREELAVVLGGSSQLARETELFNNWLPMTHETRNKIAKEQELASAVRWLDAAVGHGMLRLAHKLAGGIYGLRPHFETLLYDHGYVEAAAELMLDRFEKDGKLTGEQSFRLGELLYLKKLRSEALSLFESVAGSGNSGAYAERALLGASAACLQLAIEALQPDEYSGSRNWDGSWSEPDRMKLQEALLRVEWMGWQTNWNGRQRRRVNGGAAEADFLMHDR
;
A
#
# COMPACT_ATOMS: atom_id res chain seq x y z
N MET A 1 -34.74 -33.71 18.69
CA MET A 1 -33.99 -32.44 18.83
C MET A 1 -33.86 -31.83 17.44
N LEU A 2 -33.98 -30.50 17.29
CA LEU A 2 -34.01 -29.87 15.96
C LEU A 2 -32.61 -29.59 15.45
N LEU A 3 -31.80 -28.84 16.20
CA LEU A 3 -30.50 -28.31 15.78
C LEU A 3 -29.39 -28.80 16.71
N GLY A 4 -28.37 -29.43 16.14
CA GLY A 4 -27.13 -29.81 16.82
C GLY A 4 -25.97 -28.96 16.33
N VAL A 5 -25.03 -28.63 17.21
CA VAL A 5 -23.81 -27.91 16.86
C VAL A 5 -22.60 -28.83 17.04
N HIS A 6 -21.80 -28.97 15.99
CA HIS A 6 -20.61 -29.81 15.97
C HIS A 6 -19.36 -28.93 15.88
N ILE A 7 -18.44 -29.12 16.82
CA ILE A 7 -17.17 -28.39 16.90
C ILE A 7 -16.04 -29.39 17.03
N ILE A 8 -14.97 -29.20 16.26
CA ILE A 8 -13.71 -29.93 16.44
C ILE A 8 -12.72 -29.00 17.15
N VAL A 9 -12.02 -29.50 18.17
CA VAL A 9 -11.14 -28.66 18.99
C VAL A 9 -9.79 -29.32 19.25
N ARG A 10 -8.77 -28.47 19.44
CA ARG A 10 -7.49 -28.82 20.03
C ARG A 10 -6.81 -27.55 20.55
N ASN A 11 -6.67 -27.44 21.86
CA ASN A 11 -6.02 -26.29 22.51
C ASN A 11 -6.63 -24.93 22.12
N GLU A 12 -7.93 -24.78 22.31
CA GLU A 12 -8.73 -23.60 21.94
C GLU A 12 -9.34 -22.91 23.17
N GLU A 13 -8.70 -22.97 24.34
CA GLU A 13 -9.25 -22.40 25.58
C GLU A 13 -9.55 -20.90 25.49
N ASP A 14 -8.76 -20.17 24.71
CA ASP A 14 -8.90 -18.73 24.49
C ASP A 14 -10.15 -18.36 23.66
N MET A 15 -10.57 -19.24 22.75
CA MET A 15 -11.57 -18.92 21.71
C MET A 15 -12.90 -19.64 21.91
N LEU A 16 -12.89 -20.81 22.55
CA LEU A 16 -14.04 -21.70 22.62
C LEU A 16 -15.22 -21.09 23.40
N SER A 17 -14.97 -20.35 24.48
CA SER A 17 -16.02 -19.78 25.34
C SER A 17 -16.95 -18.85 24.56
N GLU A 18 -16.40 -17.89 23.83
CA GLU A 18 -17.18 -16.95 23.02
C GLU A 18 -17.88 -17.64 21.84
N CYS A 19 -17.28 -18.69 21.25
CA CYS A 19 -17.93 -19.53 20.24
C CYS A 19 -19.22 -20.12 20.80
N LEU A 20 -19.12 -20.74 21.98
CA LEU A 20 -20.23 -21.39 22.65
C LEU A 20 -21.28 -20.37 23.16
N ASP A 21 -20.87 -19.19 23.58
CA ASP A 21 -21.80 -18.11 23.93
C ASP A 21 -22.63 -17.66 22.73
N SER A 22 -22.06 -17.62 21.52
CA SER A 22 -22.77 -17.22 20.29
C SER A 22 -23.93 -18.15 19.90
N ILE A 23 -23.91 -19.39 20.38
CA ILE A 23 -24.93 -20.42 20.10
C ILE A 23 -25.80 -20.75 21.33
N ARG A 24 -25.65 -19.98 22.43
CA ARG A 24 -26.36 -20.26 23.67
C ARG A 24 -27.86 -20.05 23.49
N GLY A 25 -28.65 -21.06 23.85
CA GLY A 25 -30.12 -21.02 23.75
C GLY A 25 -30.69 -21.36 22.37
N ILE A 26 -29.85 -21.73 21.39
CA ILE A 26 -30.31 -22.12 20.04
C ILE A 26 -30.02 -23.59 19.70
N ALA A 27 -28.95 -24.16 20.28
CA ALA A 27 -28.56 -25.55 20.07
C ALA A 27 -29.33 -26.48 21.03
N ASP A 28 -29.92 -27.55 20.49
CA ASP A 28 -30.53 -28.61 21.29
C ASP A 28 -29.51 -29.70 21.68
N GLU A 29 -28.43 -29.84 20.90
CA GLU A 29 -27.31 -30.75 21.16
C GLU A 29 -26.00 -30.02 20.82
N LEU A 30 -24.98 -30.23 21.65
CA LEU A 30 -23.62 -29.72 21.42
C LEU A 30 -22.66 -30.91 21.46
N ILE A 31 -22.01 -31.19 20.33
CA ILE A 31 -20.99 -32.23 20.20
C ILE A 31 -19.65 -31.56 19.97
N VAL A 32 -18.69 -31.82 20.86
CA VAL A 32 -17.32 -31.34 20.75
C VAL A 32 -16.42 -32.55 20.57
N VAL A 33 -15.70 -32.64 19.46
CA VAL A 33 -14.70 -33.69 19.26
C VAL A 33 -13.33 -33.13 19.59
N ASP A 34 -12.75 -33.60 20.69
CA ASP A 34 -11.41 -33.22 21.11
C ASP A 34 -10.37 -34.15 20.48
N THR A 35 -9.34 -33.56 19.87
CA THR A 35 -8.27 -34.30 19.18
C THR A 35 -6.97 -34.36 19.98
N GLY A 36 -7.06 -34.22 21.31
CA GLY A 36 -5.94 -34.27 22.24
C GLY A 36 -5.54 -32.88 22.76
N SER A 37 -6.50 -32.14 23.33
CA SER A 37 -6.20 -30.89 24.05
C SER A 37 -5.42 -31.17 25.34
N THR A 38 -4.51 -30.26 25.68
CA THR A 38 -3.67 -30.28 26.88
C THR A 38 -3.92 -29.06 27.79
N ASP A 39 -4.80 -28.16 27.37
CA ASP A 39 -5.21 -26.94 28.08
C ASP A 39 -6.65 -27.07 28.64
N GLY A 40 -7.26 -25.96 29.06
CA GLY A 40 -8.61 -25.93 29.63
C GLY A 40 -9.77 -26.16 28.64
N THR A 41 -9.50 -26.45 27.37
CA THR A 41 -10.53 -26.57 26.31
C THR A 41 -11.65 -27.56 26.67
N VAL A 42 -11.30 -28.76 27.14
CA VAL A 42 -12.28 -29.81 27.47
C VAL A 42 -13.16 -29.40 28.65
N ASP A 43 -12.58 -28.79 29.67
CA ASP A 43 -13.32 -28.30 30.84
C ASP A 43 -14.31 -27.21 30.46
N ILE A 44 -13.93 -26.30 29.55
CA ILE A 44 -14.82 -25.27 29.00
C ILE A 44 -15.99 -25.95 28.27
N ALA A 45 -15.74 -26.87 27.35
CA ALA A 45 -16.79 -27.57 26.61
C ALA A 45 -17.80 -28.26 27.54
N LEU A 46 -17.32 -28.97 28.57
CA LEU A 46 -18.16 -29.67 29.55
C LEU A 46 -19.04 -28.71 30.36
N ARG A 47 -18.53 -27.53 30.75
CA ARG A 47 -19.31 -26.50 31.48
C ARG A 47 -20.49 -25.96 30.67
N TYR A 48 -20.38 -25.95 29.34
CA TYR A 48 -21.46 -25.56 28.43
C TYR A 48 -22.44 -26.71 28.12
N GLY A 49 -22.26 -27.88 28.74
CA GLY A 49 -23.11 -29.05 28.52
C GLY A 49 -22.82 -29.82 27.23
N ALA A 50 -21.62 -29.63 26.65
CA ALA A 50 -21.22 -30.38 25.47
C ALA A 50 -21.04 -31.87 25.78
N ARG A 51 -21.43 -32.72 24.83
CA ARG A 51 -20.93 -34.10 24.77
C ARG A 51 -19.53 -34.07 24.14
N VAL A 52 -18.51 -34.25 24.97
CA VAL A 52 -17.12 -34.32 24.51
C VAL A 52 -16.78 -35.74 24.06
N ILE A 53 -16.29 -35.88 22.84
CA ILE A 53 -15.81 -37.14 22.24
C ILE A 53 -14.31 -37.02 22.04
N ASN A 54 -13.54 -37.92 22.64
CA ASN A 54 -12.09 -37.94 22.46
C ASN A 54 -11.73 -38.77 21.22
N ALA A 55 -10.98 -38.18 20.30
CA ALA A 55 -10.50 -38.83 19.08
C ALA A 55 -8.98 -38.71 18.95
N GLU A 56 -8.32 -39.78 18.52
CA GLU A 56 -6.90 -39.70 18.16
C GLU A 56 -6.72 -38.90 16.86
N TRP A 57 -5.83 -37.90 16.87
CA TRP A 57 -5.53 -37.11 15.68
C TRP A 57 -4.74 -37.92 14.64
N LYS A 58 -5.35 -38.18 13.48
CA LYS A 58 -4.78 -39.01 12.39
C LYS A 58 -4.35 -38.21 11.16
N ASP A 59 -4.14 -36.90 11.30
CA ASP A 59 -3.91 -35.99 10.17
C ASP A 59 -5.03 -36.07 9.12
N ASP A 60 -6.28 -36.17 9.58
CA ASP A 60 -7.48 -36.28 8.75
C ASP A 60 -8.67 -35.55 9.41
N PHE A 61 -9.03 -34.39 8.87
CA PHE A 61 -10.16 -33.58 9.33
C PHE A 61 -11.51 -34.22 9.03
N SER A 62 -11.65 -34.87 7.86
CA SER A 62 -12.88 -35.59 7.50
C SER A 62 -13.20 -36.67 8.50
N PHE A 63 -12.20 -37.43 8.97
CA PHE A 63 -12.37 -38.45 9.98
C PHE A 63 -13.01 -37.89 11.26
N VAL A 64 -12.48 -36.78 11.78
CA VAL A 64 -12.97 -36.15 13.01
C VAL A 64 -14.38 -35.57 12.84
N ARG A 65 -14.66 -34.90 11.72
CA ARG A 65 -16.01 -34.37 11.45
C ARG A 65 -17.03 -35.49 11.23
N ASN A 66 -16.66 -36.57 10.56
CA ASN A 66 -17.53 -37.73 10.38
C ASN A 66 -17.82 -38.45 11.70
N LEU A 67 -16.84 -38.53 12.62
CA LEU A 67 -17.08 -39.05 13.97
C LEU A 67 -18.15 -38.23 14.70
N ALA A 68 -18.09 -36.89 14.64
CA ALA A 68 -19.14 -36.04 15.20
C ALA A 68 -20.53 -36.37 14.59
N LEU A 69 -20.59 -36.57 13.27
CA LEU A 69 -21.82 -36.91 12.54
C LEU A 69 -22.41 -38.27 12.92
N GLU A 70 -21.59 -39.26 13.27
CA GLU A 70 -22.07 -40.57 13.74
C GLU A 70 -22.79 -40.48 15.10
N HIS A 71 -22.46 -39.46 15.89
CA HIS A 71 -23.04 -39.23 17.20
C HIS A 71 -24.20 -38.22 17.21
N ALA A 72 -24.52 -37.59 16.07
CA ALA A 72 -25.61 -36.63 15.95
C ALA A 72 -26.98 -37.27 16.22
N ARG A 73 -27.80 -36.59 17.03
CA ARG A 73 -29.18 -36.98 17.36
C ARG A 73 -30.21 -35.94 16.91
N THR A 74 -29.77 -34.93 16.18
CA THR A 74 -30.56 -33.82 15.68
C THR A 74 -30.89 -33.97 14.20
N VAL A 75 -31.96 -33.31 13.76
CA VAL A 75 -32.34 -33.29 12.34
C VAL A 75 -31.35 -32.43 11.54
N TRP A 76 -30.96 -31.29 12.09
CA TRP A 76 -30.02 -30.35 11.52
C TRP A 76 -28.71 -30.34 12.29
N VAL A 77 -27.61 -30.16 11.55
CA VAL A 77 -26.26 -29.99 12.08
C VAL A 77 -25.74 -28.65 11.58
N LEU A 78 -25.36 -27.79 12.52
CA LEU A 78 -24.54 -26.61 12.29
C LEU A 78 -23.10 -26.96 12.66
N VAL A 79 -22.17 -26.71 11.75
CA VAL A 79 -20.75 -26.96 11.98
C VAL A 79 -20.06 -25.64 12.22
N LEU A 80 -19.35 -25.52 13.35
CA LEU A 80 -18.58 -24.34 13.73
C LEU A 80 -17.16 -24.75 14.09
N ASP A 81 -16.22 -23.86 13.78
CA ASP A 81 -14.87 -23.92 14.30
C ASP A 81 -14.75 -23.04 15.57
N ALA A 82 -13.80 -23.33 16.46
CA ALA A 82 -13.71 -22.65 17.77
C ALA A 82 -13.44 -21.14 17.67
N ASP A 83 -12.92 -20.69 16.53
CA ASP A 83 -12.64 -19.30 16.16
C ASP A 83 -13.75 -18.67 15.30
N GLU A 84 -14.95 -19.28 15.26
CA GLU A 84 -16.14 -18.75 14.61
C GLU A 84 -17.22 -18.34 15.63
N ARG A 85 -18.01 -17.32 15.30
CA ARG A 85 -19.16 -16.84 16.08
C ARG A 85 -20.39 -16.75 15.19
N LEU A 86 -21.51 -17.33 15.61
CA LEU A 86 -22.79 -17.13 14.93
C LEU A 86 -23.37 -15.76 15.31
N LYS A 87 -23.67 -14.93 14.30
CA LYS A 87 -24.29 -13.61 14.47
C LYS A 87 -25.63 -13.56 13.75
N GLY A 88 -26.68 -13.19 14.47
CA GLY A 88 -28.04 -12.99 13.96
C GLY A 88 -29.11 -13.46 14.96
N ASP A 89 -30.38 -13.44 14.56
CA ASP A 89 -31.48 -13.93 15.40
C ASP A 89 -31.63 -15.46 15.36
N GLY A 90 -31.04 -16.14 16.36
CA GLY A 90 -31.06 -17.60 16.42
C GLY A 90 -32.44 -18.23 16.57
N GLN A 91 -33.46 -17.50 17.02
CA GLN A 91 -34.84 -17.99 17.03
C GLN A 91 -35.46 -17.97 15.63
N ALA A 92 -35.15 -16.94 14.84
CA ALA A 92 -35.51 -16.88 13.43
C ALA A 92 -34.90 -18.05 12.66
N LEU A 93 -33.61 -18.37 12.88
CA LEU A 93 -32.95 -19.53 12.29
C LEU A 93 -33.69 -20.84 12.62
N ARG A 94 -34.08 -21.05 13.87
CA ARG A 94 -34.84 -22.25 14.27
C ARG A 94 -36.21 -22.32 13.58
N LEU A 95 -36.88 -21.18 13.36
CA LEU A 95 -38.15 -21.14 12.64
C LEU A 95 -37.97 -21.48 11.17
N GLU A 96 -36.92 -20.97 10.54
CA GLU A 96 -36.54 -21.29 9.15
C GLU A 96 -36.24 -22.78 8.99
N LEU A 97 -35.44 -23.37 9.88
CA LEU A 97 -35.08 -24.78 9.83
C LEU A 97 -36.28 -25.74 9.96
N ARG A 98 -37.37 -25.32 10.63
CA ARG A 98 -38.61 -26.09 10.70
C ARG A 98 -39.41 -26.07 9.38
N LYS A 99 -39.24 -25.02 8.57
CA LYS A 99 -39.95 -24.80 7.31
C LYS A 99 -39.07 -25.04 6.07
N ALA A 100 -37.80 -25.38 6.27
CA ALA A 100 -36.80 -25.53 5.22
C ALA A 100 -37.18 -26.62 4.21
N ALA A 101 -37.27 -26.22 2.94
CA ALA A 101 -37.43 -27.13 1.81
C ALA A 101 -36.09 -27.76 1.37
N SER A 102 -34.99 -27.05 1.60
CA SER A 102 -33.64 -27.50 1.23
C SER A 102 -33.04 -28.43 2.29
N SER A 103 -32.02 -29.18 1.89
CA SER A 103 -31.34 -30.17 2.75
C SER A 103 -29.99 -29.69 3.29
N ALA A 104 -29.48 -28.58 2.75
CA ALA A 104 -28.30 -27.87 3.21
C ALA A 104 -28.39 -26.37 2.90
N TYR A 105 -27.63 -25.56 3.62
CA TYR A 105 -27.53 -24.11 3.46
C TYR A 105 -26.08 -23.64 3.50
N ARG A 106 -25.77 -22.68 2.61
CA ARG A 106 -24.53 -21.91 2.67
C ARG A 106 -24.75 -20.74 3.62
N LEU A 107 -23.81 -20.56 4.55
CA LEU A 107 -23.76 -19.41 5.43
C LEU A 107 -22.67 -18.45 4.95
N ARG A 108 -22.99 -17.16 4.98
CA ARG A 108 -22.01 -16.09 4.77
C ARG A 108 -21.05 -16.08 5.96
N MET A 109 -19.76 -16.01 5.67
CA MET A 109 -18.67 -15.90 6.64
C MET A 109 -17.96 -14.57 6.41
N GLU A 110 -17.78 -13.80 7.47
CA GLU A 110 -17.00 -12.57 7.50
C GLU A 110 -15.68 -12.82 8.24
N HIS A 111 -14.58 -12.73 7.50
CA HIS A 111 -13.22 -12.93 8.00
C HIS A 111 -12.64 -11.59 8.40
N LEU A 112 -12.36 -11.40 9.69
CA LEU A 112 -11.76 -10.17 10.19
C LEU A 112 -10.24 -10.19 9.97
N LEU A 113 -9.71 -9.20 9.25
CA LEU A 113 -8.28 -9.10 8.92
C LEU A 113 -7.50 -8.22 9.90
N ASP A 114 -8.17 -7.37 10.68
CA ASP A 114 -7.57 -6.45 11.64
C ASP A 114 -8.45 -6.32 12.91
N ALA A 115 -7.81 -6.34 14.08
CA ALA A 115 -8.45 -6.14 15.39
C ALA A 115 -9.01 -4.72 15.57
N SER A 116 -8.37 -3.75 14.92
CA SER A 116 -8.57 -2.32 15.16
C SER A 116 -9.49 -1.65 14.13
N ASN A 117 -9.80 -2.34 13.03
CA ASN A 117 -10.55 -1.76 11.93
C ASN A 117 -11.51 -2.75 11.26
N THR A 118 -12.79 -2.68 11.62
CA THR A 118 -13.87 -3.50 11.04
C THR A 118 -14.14 -3.24 9.56
N SER A 119 -13.50 -2.25 8.93
CA SER A 119 -13.63 -1.99 7.49
C SER A 119 -12.76 -2.92 6.62
N CYS A 120 -11.83 -3.66 7.22
CA CYS A 120 -10.99 -4.65 6.56
C CYS A 120 -11.49 -6.07 6.86
N SER A 121 -12.53 -6.50 6.16
CA SER A 121 -13.05 -7.86 6.22
C SER A 121 -13.20 -8.48 4.83
N MET A 122 -13.02 -9.79 4.73
CA MET A 122 -13.35 -10.56 3.53
C MET A 122 -14.61 -11.36 3.77
N SER A 123 -15.46 -11.49 2.75
CA SER A 123 -16.62 -12.39 2.82
C SER A 123 -16.45 -13.63 1.95
N SER A 124 -16.82 -14.78 2.49
CA SER A 124 -16.95 -16.02 1.74
C SER A 124 -18.24 -16.75 2.10
N GLU A 125 -18.53 -17.85 1.41
CA GLU A 125 -19.67 -18.71 1.69
C GLU A 125 -19.23 -20.16 1.82
N ALA A 126 -19.78 -20.88 2.80
CA ALA A 126 -19.54 -22.31 2.96
C ALA A 126 -20.80 -23.03 3.43
N VAL A 127 -20.94 -24.31 3.04
CA VAL A 127 -21.99 -25.18 3.56
C VAL A 127 -21.69 -25.49 5.02
N ARG A 128 -22.40 -24.81 5.92
CA ARG A 128 -22.21 -24.92 7.38
C ARG A 128 -23.43 -25.53 8.08
N LEU A 129 -24.58 -25.58 7.42
CA LEU A 129 -25.84 -26.07 7.99
C LEU A 129 -26.46 -27.11 7.06
N PHE A 130 -26.71 -28.33 7.55
CA PHE A 130 -27.24 -29.41 6.74
C PHE A 130 -28.02 -30.44 7.55
N ARG A 131 -28.82 -31.25 6.86
CA ARG A 131 -29.61 -32.30 7.49
C ARG A 131 -28.79 -33.56 7.74
N ALA A 132 -28.74 -34.03 8.98
CA ALA A 132 -28.04 -35.27 9.34
C ALA A 132 -28.64 -36.52 8.66
N ASP A 133 -29.93 -36.48 8.34
CA ASP A 133 -30.70 -37.62 7.81
C ASP A 133 -30.61 -37.82 6.28
N ARG A 134 -29.74 -37.06 5.59
CA ARG A 134 -29.62 -37.09 4.12
C ARG A 134 -28.38 -37.82 3.58
N GLY A 135 -27.60 -38.45 4.46
CA GLY A 135 -26.44 -39.26 4.06
C GLY A 135 -25.20 -38.44 3.70
N TYR A 136 -25.07 -37.23 4.25
CA TYR A 136 -23.88 -36.41 4.04
C TYR A 136 -22.67 -36.93 4.83
N ARG A 137 -21.49 -36.82 4.22
CA ARG A 137 -20.20 -37.19 4.79
C ARG A 137 -19.12 -36.21 4.33
N TYR A 138 -18.14 -35.97 5.18
CA TYR A 138 -16.96 -35.21 4.83
C TYR A 138 -15.96 -36.09 4.08
N HIS A 139 -15.36 -35.56 3.02
CA HIS A 139 -14.32 -36.21 2.22
C HIS A 139 -13.10 -35.28 2.01
N GLY A 140 -11.90 -35.85 2.12
CA GLY A 140 -10.61 -35.15 2.04
C GLY A 140 -9.92 -35.02 3.40
N GLU A 141 -8.62 -35.35 3.51
CA GLU A 141 -7.93 -35.34 4.81
C GLU A 141 -7.71 -33.89 5.32
N ILE A 142 -7.78 -32.90 4.43
CA ILE A 142 -7.69 -31.45 4.70
C ILE A 142 -8.49 -30.67 3.65
N HIS A 143 -9.07 -29.53 4.04
CA HIS A 143 -10.03 -28.78 3.22
C HIS A 143 -11.21 -29.67 2.80
N GLU A 144 -11.68 -30.46 3.76
CA GLU A 144 -12.70 -31.47 3.60
C GLU A 144 -14.01 -30.88 3.07
N GLN A 145 -14.59 -31.54 2.07
CA GLN A 145 -15.84 -31.14 1.47
C GLN A 145 -16.96 -32.05 1.97
N LEU A 146 -18.11 -31.44 2.28
CA LEU A 146 -19.31 -32.20 2.58
C LEU A 146 -19.90 -32.69 1.26
N VAL A 147 -19.93 -34.01 1.08
CA VAL A 147 -20.43 -34.66 -0.12
C VAL A 147 -21.62 -35.55 0.22
N ARG A 148 -22.49 -35.78 -0.77
CA ARG A 148 -23.50 -36.83 -0.68
C ARG A 148 -23.00 -38.07 -1.40
N ILE A 149 -22.90 -39.17 -0.68
CA ILE A 149 -22.47 -40.45 -1.23
C ILE A 149 -23.71 -41.22 -1.68
N SER A 150 -23.79 -41.54 -2.97
CA SER A 150 -24.83 -42.40 -3.52
C SER A 150 -24.20 -43.62 -4.18
N GLU A 151 -24.60 -44.82 -3.75
CA GLU A 151 -24.20 -46.05 -4.41
C GLU A 151 -25.05 -46.25 -5.68
N THR A 152 -24.39 -46.46 -6.81
CA THR A 152 -25.04 -46.83 -8.07
C THR A 152 -24.52 -48.17 -8.57
N VAL A 153 -25.21 -48.76 -9.56
CA VAL A 153 -24.83 -50.03 -10.19
C VAL A 153 -23.42 -49.98 -10.79
N ASN A 154 -22.89 -48.79 -11.11
CA ASN A 154 -21.56 -48.58 -11.68
C ASN A 154 -20.53 -48.03 -10.66
N GLY A 155 -20.83 -48.09 -9.35
CA GLY A 155 -19.95 -47.65 -8.27
C GLY A 155 -20.50 -46.46 -7.47
N THR A 156 -19.66 -45.93 -6.58
CA THR A 156 -20.00 -44.82 -5.70
C THR A 156 -19.93 -43.48 -6.44
N ILE A 157 -21.05 -42.77 -6.52
CA ILE A 157 -21.09 -41.39 -7.02
C ILE A 157 -21.06 -40.45 -5.82
N MET A 158 -20.10 -39.52 -5.81
CA MET A 158 -20.10 -38.37 -4.91
C MET A 158 -20.78 -37.22 -5.63
N MET A 159 -21.85 -36.70 -5.05
CA MET A 159 -22.56 -35.53 -5.56
C MET A 159 -22.26 -34.34 -4.67
N ASP A 160 -21.92 -33.22 -5.31
CA ASP A 160 -21.88 -31.92 -4.67
C ASP A 160 -23.29 -31.53 -4.19
N ILE A 161 -23.32 -30.67 -3.17
CA ILE A 161 -24.55 -30.32 -2.48
C ILE A 161 -25.23 -29.15 -3.19
N ASP A 162 -26.46 -29.38 -3.67
CA ASP A 162 -27.40 -28.32 -4.02
C ASP A 162 -27.82 -27.59 -2.74
N SER A 163 -27.19 -26.44 -2.50
CA SER A 163 -27.41 -25.63 -1.29
C SER A 163 -27.80 -24.21 -1.68
N PRO A 164 -29.02 -23.74 -1.35
CA PRO A 164 -29.29 -22.31 -1.41
C PRO A 164 -28.49 -21.55 -0.35
N LEU A 165 -28.36 -20.25 -0.60
CA LEU A 165 -28.00 -19.31 0.44
C LEU A 165 -29.14 -19.23 1.46
N CYS A 166 -28.83 -19.15 2.75
CA CYS A 166 -29.82 -18.79 3.75
C CYS A 166 -30.12 -17.28 3.59
N PRO A 167 -31.27 -16.85 3.03
CA PRO A 167 -31.55 -15.42 2.87
C PRO A 167 -32.03 -14.91 4.24
N GLY A 168 -31.12 -14.40 5.07
CA GLY A 168 -31.47 -13.98 6.43
C GLY A 168 -30.30 -13.33 7.17
N SER A 169 -30.61 -12.72 8.32
CA SER A 169 -29.71 -11.93 9.19
C SER A 169 -28.54 -12.71 9.83
N GLN A 170 -28.34 -13.96 9.44
CA GLN A 170 -27.35 -14.88 10.00
C GLN A 170 -26.05 -14.88 9.20
N HIS A 171 -24.93 -14.67 9.89
CA HIS A 171 -23.60 -14.82 9.33
C HIS A 171 -22.65 -15.35 10.40
N LEU A 172 -21.57 -15.97 9.96
CA LEU A 172 -20.46 -16.34 10.83
C LEU A 172 -19.43 -15.21 10.81
N VAL A 173 -18.96 -14.80 11.97
CA VAL A 173 -17.77 -13.96 12.11
C VAL A 173 -16.62 -14.87 12.47
N HIS A 174 -15.56 -14.86 11.66
CA HIS A 174 -14.38 -15.68 11.84
C HIS A 174 -13.20 -14.82 12.26
N VAL A 175 -12.70 -15.05 13.47
CA VAL A 175 -11.60 -14.28 14.10
C VAL A 175 -10.23 -14.94 13.90
N GLY A 176 -10.18 -16.14 13.32
CA GLY A 176 -8.97 -16.94 13.13
C GLY A 176 -7.92 -16.35 12.17
N TYR A 177 -8.27 -15.31 11.40
CA TYR A 177 -7.39 -14.62 10.45
C TYR A 177 -6.67 -13.40 11.04
N MET A 178 -6.84 -13.12 12.33
CA MET A 178 -6.15 -12.01 12.98
C MET A 178 -4.63 -12.29 13.07
N PRO A 179 -3.75 -11.31 12.77
CA PRO A 179 -2.30 -11.50 12.75
C PRO A 179 -1.71 -12.11 14.03
N ASP A 180 -2.27 -11.76 15.20
CA ASP A 180 -1.83 -12.26 16.51
C ASP A 180 -2.18 -13.75 16.73
N VAL A 181 -3.19 -14.26 16.03
CA VAL A 181 -3.63 -15.67 16.07
C VAL A 181 -2.86 -16.52 15.04
N LEU A 182 -2.55 -15.93 13.87
CA LEU A 182 -1.75 -16.55 12.80
C LEU A 182 -0.30 -16.85 13.22
N GLN A 183 0.25 -16.15 14.23
CA GLN A 183 1.60 -16.39 14.74
C GLN A 183 1.80 -17.72 15.51
N ARG A 184 0.76 -18.53 15.70
CA ARG A 184 0.88 -19.89 16.25
C ARG A 184 1.50 -20.83 15.20
N LYS A 185 2.84 -20.81 15.10
CA LYS A 185 3.74 -21.51 14.14
C LYS A 185 3.62 -23.04 14.03
N SER A 186 2.43 -23.61 13.79
CA SER A 186 2.30 -25.05 13.52
C SER A 186 1.17 -25.45 12.55
N LYS A 187 0.17 -24.58 12.31
CA LYS A 187 -0.99 -24.91 11.44
C LYS A 187 -0.58 -25.07 9.98
N ALA A 188 0.13 -24.10 9.42
CA ALA A 188 0.55 -24.12 8.01
C ALA A 188 1.57 -25.24 7.73
N GLU A 189 2.52 -25.50 8.63
CA GLU A 189 3.48 -26.60 8.49
C GLU A 189 2.82 -27.98 8.57
N ARG A 190 1.85 -28.16 9.48
CA ARG A 190 1.02 -29.38 9.53
C ARG A 190 0.25 -29.54 8.23
N ASN A 191 -0.45 -28.50 7.78
CA ASN A 191 -1.23 -28.53 6.55
C ASN A 191 -0.37 -28.92 5.34
N LEU A 192 0.82 -28.32 5.22
CA LEU A 192 1.78 -28.64 4.16
C LEU A 192 2.12 -30.13 4.15
N ARG A 193 2.43 -30.71 5.32
CA ARG A 193 2.75 -32.15 5.45
C ARG A 193 1.62 -33.05 4.96
N VAL A 194 0.38 -32.74 5.34
CA VAL A 194 -0.81 -33.52 4.93
C VAL A 194 -1.04 -33.41 3.42
N ILE A 195 -0.98 -32.20 2.88
CA ILE A 195 -1.18 -31.94 1.45
C ILE A 195 -0.07 -32.61 0.62
N SER A 196 1.20 -32.50 1.03
CA SER A 196 2.32 -33.15 0.34
C SER A 196 2.17 -34.69 0.31
N ARG A 197 1.66 -35.29 1.39
CA ARG A 197 1.35 -36.73 1.44
C ARG A 197 0.25 -37.09 0.43
N GLN A 198 -0.80 -36.28 0.32
CA GLN A 198 -1.86 -36.49 -0.67
C GLN A 198 -1.34 -36.36 -2.11
N LEU A 199 -0.54 -35.33 -2.39
CA LEU A 199 0.07 -35.11 -3.70
C LEU A 199 1.04 -36.23 -4.09
N THR A 200 1.67 -36.92 -3.13
CA THR A 200 2.48 -38.12 -3.43
C THR A 200 1.62 -39.25 -3.99
N ARG A 201 0.35 -39.36 -3.56
CA ARG A 201 -0.60 -40.37 -4.04
C ARG A 201 -1.36 -39.93 -5.29
N ARG A 202 -1.68 -38.64 -5.39
CA ARG A 202 -2.41 -38.01 -6.50
C ARG A 202 -1.70 -36.72 -6.95
N PRO A 203 -0.63 -36.82 -7.75
CA PRO A 203 0.22 -35.66 -8.09
C PRO A 203 -0.49 -34.54 -8.86
N ASN A 204 -1.53 -34.89 -9.62
CA ASN A 204 -2.27 -33.98 -10.49
C ASN A 204 -3.67 -33.65 -9.95
N ASP A 205 -3.92 -33.84 -8.65
CA ASP A 205 -5.19 -33.43 -8.05
C ASP A 205 -5.26 -31.89 -7.99
N PRO A 206 -6.12 -31.25 -8.79
CA PRO A 206 -6.09 -29.81 -8.96
C PRO A 206 -6.46 -29.05 -7.67
N PHE A 207 -7.38 -29.60 -6.86
CA PHE A 207 -7.81 -28.98 -5.61
C PHE A 207 -6.72 -29.09 -4.55
N CYS A 208 -6.04 -30.24 -4.46
CA CYS A 208 -4.87 -30.40 -3.57
C CYS A 208 -3.73 -29.47 -3.97
N LEU A 209 -3.45 -29.30 -5.27
CA LEU A 209 -2.43 -28.38 -5.78
C LEU A 209 -2.76 -26.91 -5.46
N TYR A 210 -4.03 -26.51 -5.57
CA TYR A 210 -4.48 -25.17 -5.16
C TYR A 210 -4.22 -24.93 -3.67
N ASN A 211 -4.69 -25.84 -2.80
CA ASN A 211 -4.50 -25.73 -1.36
C ASN A 211 -3.01 -25.80 -0.95
N HIS A 212 -2.19 -26.52 -1.72
CA HIS A 212 -0.74 -26.51 -1.57
C HIS A 212 -0.18 -25.10 -1.81
N GLY A 213 -0.59 -24.45 -2.90
CA GLY A 213 -0.23 -23.06 -3.19
C GLY A 213 -0.65 -22.09 -2.09
N VAL A 214 -1.89 -22.17 -1.61
CA VAL A 214 -2.39 -21.35 -0.48
C VAL A 214 -1.53 -21.54 0.78
N THR A 215 -1.20 -22.79 1.11
CA THR A 215 -0.37 -23.11 2.29
C THR A 215 1.06 -22.60 2.13
N LEU A 216 1.63 -22.66 0.92
CA LEU A 216 2.95 -22.09 0.62
C LEU A 216 2.95 -20.56 0.76
N CYS A 217 1.88 -19.87 0.38
CA CYS A 217 1.71 -18.43 0.64
C CYS A 217 1.74 -18.13 2.14
N GLN A 218 1.03 -18.90 2.97
CA GLN A 218 1.02 -18.74 4.43
C GLN A 218 2.41 -18.94 5.07
N LEU A 219 3.27 -19.71 4.42
CA LEU A 219 4.67 -19.94 4.83
C LEU A 219 5.66 -18.93 4.21
N GLY A 220 5.17 -17.94 3.47
CA GLY A 220 6.01 -16.93 2.80
C GLY A 220 6.75 -17.44 1.56
N LYS A 221 6.38 -18.60 1.02
CA LYS A 221 7.02 -19.25 -0.14
C LYS A 221 6.29 -18.91 -1.44
N ALA A 222 6.22 -17.62 -1.77
CA ALA A 222 5.45 -17.12 -2.92
C ALA A 222 5.86 -17.73 -4.28
N GLY A 223 7.15 -17.98 -4.50
CA GLY A 223 7.64 -18.61 -5.74
C GLY A 223 7.12 -20.03 -5.95
N GLU A 224 7.25 -20.90 -4.93
CA GLU A 224 6.71 -22.27 -4.95
C GLU A 224 5.18 -22.26 -5.07
N ALA A 225 4.52 -21.29 -4.44
CA ALA A 225 3.06 -21.13 -4.53
C ALA A 225 2.61 -20.83 -5.96
N ALA A 226 3.30 -19.94 -6.67
CA ALA A 226 2.99 -19.61 -8.06
C ALA A 226 3.09 -20.86 -8.97
N GLU A 227 4.12 -21.70 -8.77
CA GLU A 227 4.25 -22.96 -9.52
C GLU A 227 3.11 -23.94 -9.20
N ALA A 228 2.71 -24.05 -7.93
CA ALA A 228 1.60 -24.90 -7.50
C ALA A 228 0.27 -24.42 -8.09
N PHE A 229 0.02 -23.11 -8.12
CA PHE A 229 -1.17 -22.53 -8.72
C PHE A 229 -1.21 -22.72 -10.23
N GLY A 230 -0.10 -22.50 -10.94
CA GLY A 230 -0.01 -22.77 -12.37
C GLY A 230 -0.37 -24.22 -12.70
N LYS A 231 0.24 -25.18 -11.99
CA LYS A 231 -0.08 -26.61 -12.14
C LYS A 231 -1.53 -26.93 -11.78
N SER A 232 -2.05 -26.33 -10.71
CA SER A 232 -3.46 -26.51 -10.33
C SER A 232 -4.38 -26.06 -11.46
N LEU A 233 -4.12 -24.89 -12.06
CA LEU A 233 -4.94 -24.29 -13.10
C LEU A 233 -4.97 -25.14 -14.37
N ASP A 234 -3.85 -25.77 -14.73
CA ASP A 234 -3.72 -26.69 -15.88
C ASP A 234 -4.67 -27.90 -15.78
N TYR A 235 -4.87 -28.42 -14.57
CA TYR A 235 -5.74 -29.58 -14.32
C TYR A 235 -7.15 -29.21 -13.84
N THR A 236 -7.42 -27.93 -13.54
CA THR A 236 -8.72 -27.49 -13.02
C THR A 236 -9.74 -27.34 -14.15
N PRO A 237 -10.87 -28.08 -14.13
CA PRO A 237 -11.93 -27.90 -15.11
C PRO A 237 -12.48 -26.47 -15.11
N LEU A 238 -12.92 -25.98 -16.28
CA LEU A 238 -13.48 -24.62 -16.41
C LEU A 238 -14.73 -24.41 -15.54
N SER A 239 -15.47 -25.48 -15.24
CA SER A 239 -16.67 -25.46 -14.39
C SER A 239 -16.38 -25.60 -12.89
N ALA A 240 -15.11 -25.74 -12.48
CA ALA A 240 -14.76 -25.95 -11.08
C ALA A 240 -15.13 -24.71 -10.23
N PRO A 241 -15.90 -24.86 -9.14
CA PRO A 241 -16.39 -23.72 -8.36
C PRO A 241 -15.28 -22.83 -7.76
N TYR A 242 -14.11 -23.41 -7.45
CA TYR A 242 -12.97 -22.69 -6.87
C TYR A 242 -12.05 -22.06 -7.94
N ARG A 243 -12.26 -22.31 -9.23
CA ARG A 243 -11.41 -21.79 -10.31
C ARG A 243 -11.29 -20.25 -10.30
N PRO A 244 -12.37 -19.46 -10.14
CA PRO A 244 -12.25 -18.00 -10.12
C PRO A 244 -11.32 -17.53 -8.98
N THR A 245 -11.42 -18.16 -7.82
CA THR A 245 -10.55 -17.86 -6.67
C THR A 245 -9.11 -18.27 -6.91
N LEU A 246 -8.87 -19.45 -7.52
CA LEU A 246 -7.54 -19.88 -7.95
C LEU A 246 -6.91 -18.87 -8.93
N VAL A 247 -7.66 -18.40 -9.93
CA VAL A 247 -7.16 -17.40 -10.90
C VAL A 247 -6.80 -16.11 -10.20
N ARG A 248 -7.67 -15.60 -9.33
CA ARG A 248 -7.41 -14.40 -8.52
C ARG A 248 -6.14 -14.56 -7.69
N ASP A 249 -6.05 -15.63 -6.90
CA ASP A 249 -4.92 -15.86 -5.99
C ASP A 249 -3.61 -16.05 -6.75
N TYR A 250 -3.65 -16.75 -7.89
CA TYR A 250 -2.48 -16.92 -8.73
C TYR A 250 -1.99 -15.58 -9.30
N ALA A 251 -2.90 -14.76 -9.84
CA ALA A 251 -2.55 -13.43 -10.35
C ALA A 251 -2.02 -12.51 -9.25
N THR A 252 -2.61 -12.54 -8.05
CA THR A 252 -2.11 -11.78 -6.89
C THR A 252 -0.68 -12.18 -6.53
N VAL A 253 -0.37 -13.49 -6.52
CA VAL A 253 0.99 -13.96 -6.25
C VAL A 253 1.96 -13.57 -7.37
N LEU A 254 1.55 -13.64 -8.63
CA LEU A 254 2.39 -13.18 -9.76
C LEU A 254 2.73 -11.69 -9.62
N LEU A 255 1.76 -10.85 -9.25
CA LEU A 255 2.02 -9.43 -8.99
C LEU A 255 2.96 -9.22 -7.79
N ALA A 256 2.77 -9.96 -6.69
CA ALA A 256 3.66 -9.90 -5.53
C ALA A 256 5.10 -10.34 -5.86
N LEU A 257 5.27 -11.24 -6.82
CA LEU A 257 6.57 -11.67 -7.36
C LEU A 257 7.15 -10.72 -8.42
N SER A 258 6.54 -9.55 -8.65
CA SER A 258 6.93 -8.61 -9.72
C SER A 258 6.90 -9.23 -11.12
N ARG A 259 5.92 -10.11 -11.40
CA ARG A 259 5.65 -10.74 -12.70
C ARG A 259 4.33 -10.24 -13.33
N PRO A 260 4.14 -8.93 -13.55
CA PRO A 260 2.86 -8.37 -13.99
C PRO A 260 2.47 -8.77 -15.41
N ALA A 261 3.43 -8.98 -16.32
CA ALA A 261 3.13 -9.41 -17.69
C ALA A 261 2.46 -10.80 -17.72
N GLU A 262 2.93 -11.74 -16.90
CA GLU A 262 2.32 -13.07 -16.80
C GLU A 262 0.94 -13.03 -16.16
N ALA A 263 0.75 -12.16 -15.15
CA ALA A 263 -0.56 -11.92 -14.56
C ALA A 263 -1.55 -11.35 -15.58
N ALA A 264 -1.12 -10.38 -16.41
CA ALA A 264 -1.96 -9.82 -17.47
C ALA A 264 -2.36 -10.88 -18.50
N GLU A 265 -1.42 -11.71 -18.96
CA GLU A 265 -1.72 -12.78 -19.93
C GLU A 265 -2.69 -13.82 -19.36
N LEU A 266 -2.53 -14.23 -18.10
CA LEU A 266 -3.49 -15.09 -17.40
C LEU A 266 -4.89 -14.46 -17.36
N LEU A 267 -4.98 -13.19 -16.97
CA LEU A 267 -6.25 -12.54 -16.68
C LEU A 267 -7.03 -12.15 -17.93
N LYS A 268 -6.37 -11.81 -19.06
CA LYS A 268 -7.03 -11.43 -20.32
C LYS A 268 -8.09 -12.44 -20.78
N GLY A 269 -7.82 -13.74 -20.62
CA GLY A 269 -8.76 -14.80 -20.99
C GLY A 269 -9.83 -15.07 -19.92
N GLU A 270 -9.47 -14.95 -18.64
CA GLU A 270 -10.35 -15.27 -17.52
C GLU A 270 -11.38 -14.16 -17.24
N THR A 271 -11.07 -12.89 -17.52
CA THR A 271 -12.05 -11.78 -17.41
C THR A 271 -13.20 -11.90 -18.39
N LEU A 272 -12.99 -12.53 -19.56
CA LEU A 272 -14.08 -12.85 -20.50
C LEU A 272 -15.00 -13.95 -19.96
N ARG A 273 -14.47 -14.83 -19.10
CA ARG A 273 -15.22 -15.94 -18.48
C ARG A 273 -16.00 -15.48 -17.25
N TYR A 274 -15.43 -14.55 -16.50
CA TYR A 274 -16.01 -13.99 -15.28
C TYR A 274 -16.20 -12.47 -15.41
N PRO A 275 -17.06 -12.02 -16.36
CA PRO A 275 -17.25 -10.59 -16.62
C PRO A 275 -17.92 -9.84 -15.46
N ASP A 276 -18.49 -10.57 -14.50
CA ASP A 276 -19.10 -10.06 -13.28
C ASP A 276 -18.15 -10.10 -12.06
N TYR A 277 -16.86 -10.43 -12.24
CA TYR A 277 -15.89 -10.53 -11.15
C TYR A 277 -14.90 -9.33 -11.12
N PRO A 278 -15.18 -8.27 -10.34
CA PRO A 278 -14.36 -7.05 -10.30
C PRO A 278 -12.89 -7.27 -9.95
N ASP A 279 -12.59 -8.22 -9.06
CA ASP A 279 -11.22 -8.48 -8.60
C ASP A 279 -10.29 -8.88 -9.75
N LEU A 280 -10.78 -9.63 -10.75
CA LEU A 280 -9.96 -10.01 -11.90
C LEU A 280 -9.63 -8.80 -12.78
N PHE A 281 -10.59 -7.89 -12.96
CA PHE A 281 -10.37 -6.63 -13.68
C PHE A 281 -9.45 -5.69 -12.91
N MET A 282 -9.56 -5.63 -11.58
CA MET A 282 -8.64 -4.89 -10.72
C MET A 282 -7.20 -5.40 -10.86
N LEU A 283 -7.00 -6.71 -10.78
CA LEU A 283 -5.68 -7.33 -10.95
C LEU A 283 -5.15 -7.14 -12.37
N LEU A 284 -6.02 -7.16 -13.39
CA LEU A 284 -5.64 -6.91 -14.78
C LEU A 284 -5.20 -5.45 -14.97
N GLY A 285 -5.95 -4.49 -14.42
CA GLY A 285 -5.59 -3.08 -14.42
C GLY A 285 -4.27 -2.81 -13.67
N ASN A 286 -4.07 -3.47 -12.52
CA ASN A 286 -2.81 -3.40 -11.78
C ASN A 286 -1.65 -3.95 -12.60
N SER A 287 -1.87 -5.05 -13.32
CA SER A 287 -0.87 -5.68 -14.18
C SER A 287 -0.45 -4.76 -15.32
N PHE A 288 -1.42 -4.17 -16.03
CA PHE A 288 -1.14 -3.22 -17.10
C PHE A 288 -0.49 -1.92 -16.61
N ALA A 289 -0.95 -1.37 -15.48
CA ALA A 289 -0.34 -0.18 -14.88
C ALA A 289 1.11 -0.43 -14.44
N ALA A 290 1.42 -1.66 -14.02
CA ALA A 290 2.77 -2.13 -13.67
C ALA A 290 3.65 -2.46 -14.88
N THR A 291 3.13 -2.42 -16.11
CA THR A 291 3.90 -2.57 -17.35
C THR A 291 3.85 -1.34 -18.25
N GLY A 292 3.31 -0.21 -17.75
CA GLY A 292 3.21 1.04 -18.50
C GLY A 292 2.10 1.08 -19.56
N MET A 293 1.22 0.08 -19.58
CA MET A 293 0.07 -0.01 -20.50
C MET A 293 -1.11 0.80 -19.96
N MET A 294 -1.01 2.12 -19.99
CA MET A 294 -1.95 3.02 -19.29
C MET A 294 -3.38 2.96 -19.85
N LEU A 295 -3.54 2.85 -21.18
CA LEU A 295 -4.86 2.81 -21.81
C LEU A 295 -5.57 1.49 -21.49
N GLU A 296 -4.83 0.37 -21.53
CA GLU A 296 -5.35 -0.95 -21.17
C GLU A 296 -5.65 -1.03 -19.67
N ALA A 297 -4.84 -0.39 -18.82
CA ALA A 297 -5.12 -0.27 -17.39
C ALA A 297 -6.40 0.53 -17.13
N LYS A 298 -6.61 1.66 -17.83
CA LYS A 298 -7.83 2.46 -17.76
C LYS A 298 -9.06 1.59 -18.07
N ALA A 299 -9.04 0.91 -19.21
CA ALA A 299 -10.16 0.05 -19.64
C ALA A 299 -10.45 -1.08 -18.63
N ALA A 300 -9.41 -1.69 -18.05
CA ALA A 300 -9.59 -2.73 -17.03
C ALA A 300 -10.23 -2.18 -15.74
N TYR A 301 -9.82 -1.00 -15.25
CA TYR A 301 -10.46 -0.41 -14.07
C TYR A 301 -11.89 0.06 -14.33
N GLU A 302 -12.19 0.57 -15.54
CA GLU A 302 -13.57 0.89 -15.95
C GLU A 302 -14.45 -0.37 -15.94
N ALA A 303 -13.95 -1.48 -16.50
CA ALA A 303 -14.65 -2.77 -16.45
C ALA A 303 -14.86 -3.28 -15.00
N ALA A 304 -13.90 -3.06 -14.11
CA ALA A 304 -14.07 -3.39 -12.69
C ALA A 304 -15.25 -2.62 -12.07
N ILE A 305 -15.37 -1.31 -12.34
CA ILE A 305 -16.48 -0.48 -11.86
C ILE A 305 -17.81 -0.93 -12.47
N GLU A 306 -17.84 -1.23 -13.77
CA GLU A 306 -19.04 -1.69 -14.49
C GLU A 306 -19.55 -3.05 -13.98
N SER A 307 -18.65 -3.95 -13.55
CA SER A 307 -19.01 -5.24 -12.97
C SER A 307 -19.73 -5.13 -11.62
N GLY A 308 -19.61 -3.98 -10.94
CA GLY A 308 -20.34 -3.65 -9.72
C GLY A 308 -19.66 -4.10 -8.42
N ALA A 309 -20.13 -3.53 -7.30
CA ALA A 309 -19.39 -3.58 -6.04
C ALA A 309 -19.43 -4.94 -5.30
N ARG A 310 -20.36 -5.86 -5.65
CA ARG A 310 -20.57 -7.12 -4.91
C ARG A 310 -21.11 -8.24 -5.81
N PRO A 311 -20.26 -9.06 -6.42
CA PRO A 311 -20.71 -10.33 -6.97
C PRO A 311 -21.17 -11.25 -5.83
N HIS A 312 -22.36 -11.83 -5.94
CA HIS A 312 -22.85 -12.83 -4.96
C HIS A 312 -22.17 -14.19 -5.14
N SER A 313 -21.44 -14.38 -6.25
CA SER A 313 -20.90 -15.66 -6.68
C SER A 313 -19.43 -15.89 -6.31
N TYR A 314 -18.71 -14.85 -5.86
CA TYR A 314 -17.25 -14.89 -5.69
C TYR A 314 -16.79 -14.26 -4.37
N ILE A 315 -15.62 -14.70 -3.90
CA ILE A 315 -14.90 -14.04 -2.83
C ILE A 315 -14.28 -12.77 -3.39
N SER A 316 -14.69 -11.61 -2.91
CA SER A 316 -14.27 -10.30 -3.47
C SER A 316 -13.66 -9.42 -2.39
N GLU A 317 -12.59 -8.72 -2.73
CA GLU A 317 -12.02 -7.66 -1.90
C GLU A 317 -12.96 -6.47 -1.81
N ASN A 318 -13.11 -5.91 -0.61
CA ASN A 318 -14.00 -4.79 -0.39
C ASN A 318 -13.56 -3.59 -1.25
N GLY A 319 -14.46 -3.07 -2.08
CA GLY A 319 -14.20 -1.91 -2.94
C GLY A 319 -13.61 -2.24 -4.31
N ALA A 320 -13.33 -3.51 -4.63
CA ALA A 320 -12.77 -3.91 -5.92
C ALA A 320 -13.58 -3.41 -7.12
N GLY A 321 -14.91 -3.51 -7.07
CA GLY A 321 -15.81 -2.99 -8.12
C GLY A 321 -16.38 -1.59 -7.83
N SER A 322 -15.74 -0.80 -6.97
CA SER A 322 -16.20 0.54 -6.62
C SER A 322 -15.06 1.46 -6.24
N TYR A 323 -14.92 1.81 -4.96
CA TYR A 323 -14.05 2.90 -4.53
C TYR A 323 -12.55 2.63 -4.73
N GLN A 324 -12.11 1.38 -4.65
CA GLN A 324 -10.71 1.05 -4.94
C GLN A 324 -10.41 1.15 -6.43
N ALA A 325 -11.30 0.62 -7.29
CA ALA A 325 -11.17 0.77 -8.75
C ALA A 325 -11.18 2.24 -9.17
N GLU A 326 -12.06 3.05 -8.61
CA GLU A 326 -12.13 4.48 -8.91
C GLU A 326 -10.86 5.23 -8.51
N LEU A 327 -10.27 4.91 -7.35
CA LEU A 327 -8.99 5.50 -6.94
C LEU A 327 -7.86 5.10 -7.90
N ARG A 328 -7.79 3.84 -8.32
CA ARG A 328 -6.79 3.35 -9.28
C ARG A 328 -6.99 3.95 -10.67
N LEU A 329 -8.24 4.06 -11.13
CA LEU A 329 -8.61 4.71 -12.36
C LEU A 329 -8.20 6.19 -12.36
N ALA A 330 -8.47 6.92 -11.27
CA ALA A 330 -8.04 8.31 -11.13
C ALA A 330 -6.50 8.44 -11.27
N ALA A 331 -5.73 7.55 -10.65
CA ALA A 331 -4.27 7.54 -10.78
C ALA A 331 -3.79 7.26 -12.22
N VAL A 332 -4.48 6.40 -12.98
CA VAL A 332 -4.17 6.15 -14.39
C VAL A 332 -4.56 7.35 -15.26
N LEU A 333 -5.74 7.94 -15.04
CA LEU A 333 -6.20 9.12 -15.77
C LEU A 333 -5.25 10.32 -15.58
N GLN A 334 -4.66 10.47 -14.40
CA GLN A 334 -3.60 11.46 -14.14
C GLN A 334 -2.40 11.27 -15.06
N ARG A 335 -1.97 10.02 -15.25
CA ARG A 335 -0.82 9.69 -16.12
C ARG A 335 -1.13 9.86 -17.60
N ILE A 336 -2.38 9.60 -18.00
CA ILE A 336 -2.85 9.83 -19.37
C ILE A 336 -2.98 11.34 -19.64
N GLY A 337 -3.29 12.14 -18.61
CA GLY A 337 -3.47 13.59 -18.73
C GLY A 337 -4.92 14.04 -18.89
N GLU A 338 -5.90 13.19 -18.56
CA GLU A 338 -7.34 13.51 -18.65
C GLU A 338 -7.84 14.30 -17.42
N ALA A 339 -7.45 15.58 -17.34
CA ALA A 339 -7.61 16.38 -16.12
C ALA A 339 -9.05 16.52 -15.60
N GLU A 340 -10.03 16.72 -16.50
CA GLU A 340 -11.45 16.83 -16.14
C GLU A 340 -11.97 15.51 -15.55
N ALA A 341 -11.60 14.38 -16.16
CA ALA A 341 -11.98 13.05 -15.68
C ALA A 341 -11.40 12.79 -14.29
N VAL A 342 -10.14 13.16 -14.04
CA VAL A 342 -9.51 13.03 -12.72
C VAL A 342 -10.29 13.78 -11.64
N GLN A 343 -10.67 15.04 -11.90
CA GLN A 343 -11.40 15.85 -10.93
C GLN A 343 -12.78 15.24 -10.62
N MET A 344 -13.54 14.88 -11.65
CA MET A 344 -14.87 14.27 -11.48
C MET A 344 -14.79 12.98 -10.65
N ARG A 345 -13.75 12.16 -10.85
CA ARG A 345 -13.55 10.92 -10.09
C ARG A 345 -13.31 11.19 -8.61
N TYR A 346 -12.38 12.10 -8.26
CA TYR A 346 -12.13 12.41 -6.84
C TYR A 346 -13.35 13.02 -6.14
N GLU A 347 -14.06 13.93 -6.80
CA GLU A 347 -15.27 14.55 -6.24
C GLU A 347 -16.38 13.52 -5.99
N SER A 348 -16.61 12.62 -6.95
CA SER A 348 -17.60 11.54 -6.81
C SER A 348 -17.23 10.52 -5.72
N LEU A 349 -15.94 10.17 -5.65
CA LEU A 349 -15.40 9.23 -4.68
C LEU A 349 -15.50 9.76 -3.25
N LEU A 350 -15.01 10.96 -3.01
CA LEU A 350 -14.99 11.58 -1.70
C LEU A 350 -16.36 12.11 -1.28
N GLY A 351 -17.25 12.42 -2.22
CA GLY A 351 -18.66 12.72 -1.93
C GLY A 351 -19.40 11.53 -1.31
N ARG A 352 -19.02 10.29 -1.67
CA ARG A 352 -19.57 9.06 -1.07
C ARG A 352 -18.82 8.62 0.18
N MET A 353 -17.52 8.90 0.27
CA MET A 353 -16.66 8.52 1.39
C MET A 353 -15.83 9.70 1.91
N PRO A 354 -16.47 10.65 2.63
CA PRO A 354 -15.75 11.77 3.22
C PRO A 354 -14.70 11.32 4.23
N GLY A 355 -13.55 12.00 4.26
CA GLY A 355 -12.48 11.71 5.22
C GLY A 355 -11.59 10.52 4.85
N TRP A 356 -11.76 9.91 3.68
CA TRP A 356 -10.90 8.81 3.25
C TRP A 356 -9.48 9.32 2.93
N ASP A 357 -8.52 8.97 3.79
CA ASP A 357 -7.13 9.42 3.76
C ASP A 357 -6.46 9.19 2.39
N ASP A 358 -6.55 7.98 1.83
CA ASP A 358 -5.85 7.65 0.57
C ASP A 358 -6.32 8.50 -0.60
N ALA A 359 -7.63 8.70 -0.73
CA ALA A 359 -8.21 9.52 -1.80
C ALA A 359 -7.92 11.02 -1.60
N LEU A 360 -8.04 11.55 -0.38
CA LEU A 360 -7.67 12.95 -0.09
C LEU A 360 -6.18 13.19 -0.33
N SER A 361 -5.34 12.26 0.09
CA SER A 361 -3.90 12.26 -0.11
C SER A 361 -3.55 12.30 -1.61
N ALA A 362 -4.13 11.40 -2.41
CA ALA A 362 -3.88 11.33 -3.84
C ALA A 362 -4.40 12.57 -4.59
N TRP A 363 -5.56 13.10 -4.18
CA TRP A 363 -6.10 14.32 -4.78
C TRP A 363 -5.27 15.55 -4.42
N ALA A 364 -4.82 15.66 -3.17
CA ALA A 364 -3.93 16.73 -2.73
C ALA A 364 -2.61 16.73 -3.52
N ASP A 365 -2.01 15.56 -3.73
CA ASP A 365 -0.82 15.40 -4.56
C ASP A 365 -1.03 15.87 -6.00
N TYR A 366 -2.22 15.60 -6.57
CA TYR A 366 -2.59 16.00 -7.92
C TYR A 366 -2.87 17.50 -8.06
N LEU A 367 -3.69 18.08 -7.18
CA LEU A 367 -3.94 19.53 -7.17
C LEU A 367 -2.63 20.30 -6.98
N HIS A 368 -1.73 19.76 -6.18
CA HIS A 368 -0.39 20.29 -6.01
C HIS A 368 0.45 20.22 -7.31
N GLN A 369 0.39 19.12 -8.07
CA GLN A 369 1.06 18.99 -9.36
C GLN A 369 0.54 20.01 -10.38
N LEU A 370 -0.75 20.34 -10.33
CA LEU A 370 -1.36 21.39 -11.16
C LEU A 370 -0.98 22.82 -10.74
N GLY A 371 -0.25 23.00 -9.64
CA GLY A 371 0.15 24.32 -9.14
C GLY A 371 -0.98 25.09 -8.46
N ILE A 372 -2.03 24.41 -7.97
CA ILE A 372 -3.13 25.06 -7.24
C ILE A 372 -2.61 25.65 -5.91
N PRO A 373 -2.99 26.89 -5.54
CA PRO A 373 -2.54 27.52 -4.29
C PRO A 373 -2.91 26.75 -3.02
N ASP A 374 -2.05 26.80 -2.00
CA ASP A 374 -2.17 26.00 -0.77
C ASP A 374 -3.49 26.19 -0.02
N GLN A 375 -3.96 27.44 0.05
CA GLN A 375 -5.22 27.74 0.73
C GLN A 375 -6.41 27.21 -0.06
N ASP A 376 -6.34 27.21 -1.39
CA ASP A 376 -7.39 26.67 -2.26
C ASP A 376 -7.41 25.14 -2.17
N ILE A 377 -6.23 24.49 -2.13
CA ILE A 377 -6.12 23.05 -1.86
C ILE A 377 -6.75 22.73 -0.51
N ARG A 378 -6.37 23.45 0.56
CA ARG A 378 -6.96 23.26 1.89
C ARG A 378 -8.48 23.41 1.86
N GLN A 379 -8.99 24.50 1.29
CA GLN A 379 -10.42 24.78 1.21
C GLN A 379 -11.16 23.67 0.45
N LYS A 380 -10.60 23.22 -0.68
CA LYS A 380 -11.19 22.14 -1.48
C LYS A 380 -11.25 20.84 -0.70
N LEU A 381 -10.14 20.43 -0.06
CA LEU A 381 -10.08 19.19 0.71
C LEU A 381 -10.98 19.23 1.95
N SER A 382 -11.12 20.39 2.61
CA SER A 382 -12.00 20.57 3.77
C SER A 382 -13.45 20.21 3.49
N SER A 383 -13.96 20.48 2.28
CA SER A 383 -15.33 20.09 1.88
C SER A 383 -15.56 18.57 1.83
N TYR A 384 -14.48 17.78 1.83
CA TYR A 384 -14.50 16.33 1.67
C TYR A 384 -13.81 15.59 2.82
N ALA A 385 -13.35 16.29 3.85
CA ALA A 385 -12.54 15.71 4.93
C ALA A 385 -13.36 15.05 6.05
N GLY A 386 -14.70 15.03 5.94
CA GLY A 386 -15.59 14.48 6.96
C GLY A 386 -16.14 15.56 7.90
N GLU A 387 -16.55 15.17 9.11
CA GLU A 387 -17.08 16.10 10.12
C GLU A 387 -16.00 17.03 10.67
N GLU A 388 -16.35 18.29 10.91
CA GLU A 388 -15.42 19.31 11.41
C GLU A 388 -15.01 19.01 12.87
N GLY A 389 -13.70 18.98 13.12
CA GLY A 389 -13.16 18.65 14.45
C GLY A 389 -11.65 18.35 14.45
N ALA A 390 -11.13 18.00 15.64
CA ALA A 390 -9.69 17.80 15.83
C ALA A 390 -9.09 16.69 14.96
N GLU A 391 -9.82 15.59 14.74
CA GLU A 391 -9.36 14.49 13.87
C GLU A 391 -9.33 14.89 12.39
N GLN A 392 -10.32 15.66 11.93
CA GLN A 392 -10.33 16.22 10.58
C GLN A 392 -9.17 17.20 10.39
N HIS A 393 -8.93 18.09 11.35
CA HIS A 393 -7.81 19.04 11.30
C HIS A 393 -6.47 18.31 11.29
N LYS A 394 -6.32 17.24 12.09
CA LYS A 394 -5.13 16.40 12.09
C LYS A 394 -4.91 15.71 10.73
N LEU A 395 -5.96 15.13 10.15
CA LEU A 395 -5.91 14.50 8.82
C LEU A 395 -5.45 15.49 7.75
N LEU A 396 -6.13 16.65 7.65
CA LEU A 396 -5.80 17.70 6.69
C LEU A 396 -4.39 18.26 6.92
N ALA A 397 -4.00 18.53 8.17
CA ALA A 397 -2.68 19.04 8.50
C ALA A 397 -1.57 18.08 8.04
N ARG A 398 -1.74 16.77 8.25
CA ARG A 398 -0.82 15.73 7.80
C ARG A 398 -0.72 15.67 6.28
N ILE A 399 -1.84 15.69 5.57
CA ILE A 399 -1.88 15.65 4.09
C ILE A 399 -1.19 16.88 3.50
N LEU A 400 -1.53 18.07 4.00
CA LEU A 400 -0.93 19.34 3.56
C LEU A 400 0.57 19.40 3.87
N SER A 401 0.99 18.91 5.04
CA SER A 401 2.42 18.85 5.41
C SER A 401 3.22 17.94 4.47
N ARG A 402 2.64 16.81 4.05
CA ARG A 402 3.26 15.83 3.15
C ARG A 402 3.54 16.41 1.77
N ILE A 403 2.62 17.24 1.26
CA ILE A 403 2.82 17.96 -0.02
C ILE A 403 3.62 19.26 0.12
N GLY A 404 4.07 19.60 1.34
CA GLY A 404 4.83 20.83 1.61
C GLY A 404 4.00 22.12 1.72
N ALA A 405 2.67 22.02 1.81
CA ALA A 405 1.74 23.16 1.97
C ALA A 405 1.79 23.73 3.40
N TYR A 406 2.97 24.13 3.84
CA TYR A 406 3.26 24.41 5.25
C TYR A 406 2.45 25.58 5.81
N SER A 407 2.22 26.63 5.01
CA SER A 407 1.42 27.79 5.42
C SER A 407 -0.06 27.44 5.65
N ALA A 408 -0.61 26.51 4.88
CA ALA A 408 -1.97 26.00 5.05
C ALA A 408 -2.08 24.95 6.16
N ALA A 409 -1.04 24.14 6.37
CA ALA A 409 -1.00 23.10 7.39
C ALA A 409 -0.78 23.65 8.82
N LEU A 410 0.04 24.70 8.96
CA LEU A 410 0.47 25.19 10.28
C LEU A 410 -0.69 25.63 11.21
N PRO A 411 -1.70 26.39 10.74
CA PRO A 411 -2.85 26.75 11.59
C PRO A 411 -3.59 25.53 12.12
N LEU A 412 -3.81 24.52 11.27
CA LEU A 412 -4.47 23.27 11.67
C LEU A 412 -3.66 22.52 12.73
N TRP A 413 -2.33 22.43 12.57
CA TRP A 413 -1.47 21.82 13.58
C TRP A 413 -1.54 22.55 14.93
N ARG A 414 -1.61 23.89 14.93
CA ARG A 414 -1.72 24.67 16.17
C ARG A 414 -3.02 24.33 16.91
N GLU A 415 -4.13 24.23 16.20
CA GLU A 415 -5.42 23.83 16.78
C GLU A 415 -5.37 22.41 17.35
N VAL A 416 -4.78 21.46 16.62
CA VAL A 416 -4.60 20.07 17.08
C VAL A 416 -3.76 20.01 18.36
N ILE A 417 -2.65 20.75 18.41
CA ILE A 417 -1.76 20.78 19.59
C ILE A 417 -2.44 21.46 20.78
N GLN A 418 -3.18 22.55 20.55
CA GLN A 418 -3.92 23.23 21.60
C GLN A 418 -5.04 22.35 22.18
N ALA A 419 -5.77 21.63 21.33
CA ALA A 419 -6.78 20.67 21.77
C ALA A 419 -6.17 19.53 22.61
N ALA A 420 -5.00 19.02 22.22
CA ALA A 420 -4.27 18.00 22.97
C ALA A 420 -3.78 18.50 24.35
N ALA A 421 -3.44 19.79 24.48
CA ALA A 421 -2.98 20.37 25.75
C ALA A 421 -4.11 20.62 26.78
N ASN A 422 -5.35 20.80 26.32
CA ASN A 422 -6.49 21.23 27.15
C ASN A 422 -7.29 20.08 27.79
N THR A 423 -6.93 18.81 27.56
CA THR A 423 -7.76 17.66 27.93
C THR A 423 -7.25 16.93 29.18
N ASN A 424 -7.97 17.11 30.30
CA ASN A 424 -8.00 16.20 31.47
C ASN A 424 -9.11 15.12 31.33
N ALA A 425 -9.60 14.89 30.12
CA ALA A 425 -10.75 14.03 29.81
C ALA A 425 -10.35 12.87 28.88
N ALA A 426 -11.01 11.73 29.04
CA ALA A 426 -10.79 10.52 28.24
C ALA A 426 -11.02 10.80 26.75
N ALA A 427 -9.93 10.74 25.97
CA ALA A 427 -9.75 10.93 24.51
C ALA A 427 -9.79 12.39 24.02
N PRO A 428 -8.62 12.95 23.63
CA PRO A 428 -8.14 12.80 22.25
C PRO A 428 -6.66 12.32 22.13
N ALA A 429 -6.33 11.84 20.94
CA ALA A 429 -5.16 11.06 20.55
C ALA A 429 -3.79 11.63 21.00
N GLN A 430 -2.96 10.75 21.58
CA GLN A 430 -1.52 10.98 21.76
C GLN A 430 -0.92 11.40 20.41
N LEU A 431 -0.36 12.62 20.35
CA LEU A 431 0.42 13.06 19.18
C LEU A 431 1.51 12.02 18.93
N THR A 432 1.53 11.46 17.72
CA THR A 432 2.58 10.53 17.34
C THR A 432 3.88 11.30 17.10
N PHE A 433 5.00 10.60 17.13
CA PHE A 433 6.28 11.19 16.72
C PHE A 433 6.21 11.81 15.31
N SER A 434 5.45 11.17 14.40
CA SER A 434 5.26 11.67 13.04
C SER A 434 4.51 13.01 13.02
N ASP A 435 3.50 13.18 13.88
CA ASP A 435 2.73 14.43 14.00
C ASP A 435 3.64 15.59 14.47
N MET A 436 4.46 15.33 15.50
CA MET A 436 5.45 16.29 16.00
C MET A 436 6.45 16.70 14.91
N ARG A 437 6.95 15.70 14.15
CA ARG A 437 7.86 15.97 13.04
C ARG A 437 7.20 16.86 11.97
N TRP A 438 5.97 16.56 11.57
CA TRP A 438 5.25 17.36 10.59
C TRP A 438 5.05 18.80 11.05
N PHE A 439 4.68 19.00 12.32
CA PHE A 439 4.56 20.34 12.90
C PHE A 439 5.89 21.10 12.88
N ALA A 440 7.01 20.47 13.25
CA ALA A 440 8.33 21.09 13.15
C ALA A 440 8.71 21.44 11.70
N ASP A 441 8.44 20.54 10.75
CA ASP A 441 8.67 20.81 9.32
C ASP A 441 7.84 22.00 8.82
N CYS A 442 6.60 22.16 9.30
CA CYS A 442 5.77 23.34 9.03
C CYS A 442 6.36 24.63 9.61
N LEU A 443 6.81 24.62 10.87
CA LEU A 443 7.46 25.77 11.49
C LEU A 443 8.73 26.18 10.74
N ILE A 444 9.59 25.21 10.39
CA ILE A 444 10.81 25.45 9.60
C ILE A 444 10.46 26.00 8.21
N GLY A 445 9.52 25.37 7.51
CA GLY A 445 9.10 25.77 6.16
C GLY A 445 8.40 27.13 6.10
N THR A 446 7.94 27.65 7.24
CA THR A 446 7.35 29.00 7.39
C THR A 446 8.31 30.01 8.03
N GLY A 447 9.58 29.64 8.22
CA GLY A 447 10.62 30.53 8.76
C GLY A 447 10.59 30.72 10.29
N GLN A 448 9.79 29.95 11.03
CA GLN A 448 9.68 30.04 12.49
C GLN A 448 10.73 29.17 13.20
N TYR A 449 12.02 29.39 12.87
CA TYR A 449 13.13 28.53 13.27
C TYR A 449 13.33 28.43 14.79
N MET A 450 13.15 29.54 15.51
CA MET A 450 13.30 29.58 16.97
C MET A 450 12.20 28.79 17.69
N GLU A 451 10.94 28.89 17.21
CA GLU A 451 9.84 28.09 17.72
C GLU A 451 10.07 26.60 17.42
N ALA A 452 10.47 26.28 16.19
CA ALA A 452 10.81 24.91 15.80
C ALA A 452 11.90 24.31 16.70
N ALA A 453 12.99 25.05 16.95
CA ALA A 453 14.07 24.59 17.82
C ALA A 453 13.61 24.35 19.26
N SER A 454 12.74 25.22 19.79
CA SER A 454 12.18 25.07 21.14
C SER A 454 11.31 23.82 21.27
N GLN A 455 10.41 23.59 20.29
CA GLN A 455 9.53 22.42 20.26
C GLN A 455 10.31 21.12 20.12
N ILE A 456 11.26 21.05 19.17
CA ILE A 456 12.10 19.87 18.97
C ILE A 456 12.89 19.53 20.23
N ARG A 457 13.47 20.53 20.90
CA ARG A 457 14.19 20.33 22.17
C ARG A 457 13.28 19.70 23.23
N THR A 458 12.07 20.22 23.37
CA THR A 458 11.09 19.73 24.37
C THR A 458 10.74 18.27 24.10
N TRP A 459 10.49 17.90 22.85
CA TRP A 459 10.16 16.51 22.50
C TRP A 459 11.33 15.55 22.67
N LEU A 460 12.54 15.95 22.26
CA LEU A 460 13.74 15.12 22.43
C LEU A 460 14.08 14.88 23.91
N GLN A 461 13.69 15.79 24.81
CA GLN A 461 13.81 15.58 26.25
C GLN A 461 12.76 14.62 26.81
N ALA A 462 11.54 14.66 26.28
CA ALA A 462 10.42 13.83 26.74
C ALA A 462 10.55 12.37 26.27
N VAL A 463 11.02 12.14 25.05
CA VAL A 463 11.23 10.82 24.47
C VAL A 463 12.60 10.32 24.93
N LYS A 464 12.70 9.39 25.91
CA LYS A 464 14.00 8.79 26.28
C LYS A 464 14.60 8.04 25.05
N PRO A 465 15.57 8.60 24.30
CA PRO A 465 15.44 8.56 22.83
C PRO A 465 16.12 7.40 22.08
N TYR A 466 16.73 6.43 22.75
CA TYR A 466 17.75 5.58 22.09
C TYR A 466 17.74 4.07 22.42
N ALA A 467 16.69 3.52 23.04
CA ALA A 467 16.64 2.10 23.41
C ALA A 467 16.26 1.15 22.25
N GLU A 468 15.58 1.63 21.20
CA GLU A 468 15.10 0.81 20.08
C GLU A 468 15.62 1.32 18.72
N ALA A 469 15.84 0.42 17.75
CA ALA A 469 16.55 0.70 16.51
C ALA A 469 15.82 1.67 15.56
N GLU A 470 14.48 1.64 15.54
CA GLU A 470 13.64 2.44 14.66
C GLU A 470 13.39 3.88 15.15
N PRO A 471 13.14 4.15 16.45
CA PRO A 471 13.11 5.52 16.97
C PRO A 471 14.46 6.25 16.80
N ARG A 472 15.59 5.53 16.80
CA ARG A 472 16.93 6.15 16.70
C ARG A 472 17.15 6.99 15.43
N LYS A 473 16.77 6.49 14.24
CA LYS A 473 16.95 7.24 12.97
C LYS A 473 16.09 8.51 12.94
N LYS A 474 14.87 8.42 13.46
CA LYS A 474 13.91 9.53 13.48
C LYS A 474 14.38 10.63 14.45
N THR A 475 14.88 10.25 15.63
CA THR A 475 15.48 11.16 16.61
C THR A 475 16.72 11.89 16.05
N ILE A 476 17.59 11.19 15.30
CA ILE A 476 18.77 11.82 14.67
C ILE A 476 18.34 12.94 13.71
N ARG A 477 17.31 12.72 12.88
CA ARG A 477 16.81 13.74 11.95
C ARG A 477 16.27 14.98 12.67
N LEU A 478 15.51 14.79 13.75
CA LEU A 478 15.05 15.92 14.58
C LEU A 478 16.22 16.67 15.23
N GLY A 479 17.21 15.94 15.75
CA GLY A 479 18.43 16.55 16.32
C GLY A 479 19.20 17.38 15.29
N MET A 480 19.31 16.91 14.05
CA MET A 480 19.88 17.70 12.94
C MET A 480 19.05 18.93 12.63
N ALA A 481 17.72 18.80 12.51
CA ALA A 481 16.82 19.92 12.24
C ALA A 481 16.91 21.00 13.33
N TRP A 482 16.99 20.60 14.60
CA TRP A 482 17.21 21.50 15.73
C TRP A 482 18.52 22.29 15.59
N ALA A 483 19.63 21.61 15.32
CA ALA A 483 20.93 22.26 15.17
C ALA A 483 20.95 23.22 13.96
N LEU A 484 20.34 22.81 12.84
CA LEU A 484 20.20 23.63 11.65
C LEU A 484 19.40 24.91 11.92
N CYS A 485 18.26 24.83 12.63
CA CYS A 485 17.49 26.01 13.04
C CYS A 485 18.34 27.00 13.84
N ARG A 486 19.14 26.51 14.80
CA ARG A 486 20.03 27.33 15.63
C ARG A 486 21.10 28.01 14.78
N TRP A 487 21.75 27.26 13.90
CA TRP A 487 22.79 27.81 13.02
C TRP A 487 22.24 28.79 11.99
N ASN A 488 21.04 28.57 11.47
CA ASN A 488 20.38 29.50 10.55
C ASN A 488 20.13 30.87 11.19
N GLU A 489 19.80 30.88 12.49
CA GLU A 489 19.66 32.08 13.33
C GLU A 489 21.01 32.64 13.84
N GLY A 490 22.13 32.08 13.41
CA GLY A 490 23.47 32.51 13.83
C GLY A 490 23.83 32.15 15.28
N GLN A 491 23.07 31.27 15.93
CA GLN A 491 23.32 30.86 17.31
C GLN A 491 24.33 29.72 17.37
N ARG A 492 25.32 29.85 18.25
CA ARG A 492 26.17 28.72 18.62
C ARG A 492 25.41 27.79 19.57
N ILE A 493 25.74 26.51 19.49
CA ILE A 493 25.19 25.46 20.36
C ILE A 493 26.21 25.16 21.46
N SER A 494 25.82 25.29 22.73
CA SER A 494 26.73 25.03 23.87
C SER A 494 26.97 23.54 24.12
N ARG A 495 28.02 23.19 24.87
CA ARG A 495 28.29 21.80 25.25
C ARG A 495 27.18 21.21 26.13
N GLU A 496 26.57 22.03 27.00
CA GLU A 496 25.43 21.62 27.81
C GLU A 496 24.22 21.32 26.92
N GLU A 497 23.93 22.16 25.92
CA GLU A 497 22.84 21.93 24.96
C GLU A 497 23.07 20.67 24.11
N LEU A 498 24.31 20.42 23.67
CA LEU A 498 24.68 19.18 22.97
C LEU A 498 24.39 17.94 23.83
N ALA A 499 24.78 17.97 25.10
CA ALA A 499 24.55 16.85 26.02
C ALA A 499 23.06 16.61 26.26
N VAL A 500 22.26 17.69 26.35
CA VAL A 500 20.83 17.61 26.63
C VAL A 500 20.03 17.13 25.42
N VAL A 501 20.33 17.63 24.21
CA VAL A 501 19.51 17.38 23.01
C VAL A 501 20.04 16.23 22.16
N LEU A 502 21.36 16.07 22.10
CA LEU A 502 22.04 15.10 21.22
C LEU A 502 22.85 14.05 22.00
N GLY A 503 22.81 14.07 23.34
CA GLY A 503 23.66 13.25 24.20
C GLY A 503 23.53 11.74 24.04
N GLY A 504 22.40 11.24 23.52
CA GLY A 504 22.25 9.82 23.21
C GLY A 504 22.74 9.40 21.81
N SER A 505 23.29 10.34 21.01
CA SER A 505 24.04 10.06 19.79
C SER A 505 25.42 10.72 19.84
N SER A 506 26.42 10.00 20.32
CA SER A 506 27.81 10.48 20.42
C SER A 506 28.38 10.95 19.08
N GLN A 507 27.99 10.28 17.98
CA GLN A 507 28.37 10.68 16.63
C GLN A 507 27.77 12.05 16.26
N LEU A 508 26.47 12.23 16.46
CA LEU A 508 25.78 13.47 16.08
C LEU A 508 26.29 14.66 16.90
N ALA A 509 26.51 14.47 18.21
CA ALA A 509 27.11 15.50 19.06
C ALA A 509 28.51 15.91 18.61
N ARG A 510 29.37 14.95 18.23
CA ARG A 510 30.71 15.21 17.69
C ARG A 510 30.65 15.98 16.36
N GLU A 511 29.76 15.58 15.46
CA GLU A 511 29.55 16.28 14.20
C GLU A 511 29.10 17.73 14.44
N THR A 512 28.11 17.96 15.31
CA THR A 512 27.63 19.30 15.64
C THR A 512 28.73 20.17 16.26
N GLU A 513 29.60 19.63 17.13
CA GLU A 513 30.76 20.36 17.67
C GLU A 513 31.78 20.74 16.57
N LEU A 514 32.02 19.86 15.59
CA LEU A 514 32.85 20.17 14.44
C LEU A 514 32.26 21.33 13.61
N PHE A 515 30.97 21.27 13.25
CA PHE A 515 30.32 22.30 12.44
C PHE A 515 30.18 23.65 13.17
N ASN A 516 29.95 23.64 14.49
CA ASN A 516 29.98 24.85 15.33
C ASN A 516 31.30 25.64 15.18
N ASN A 517 32.41 24.93 15.00
CA ASN A 517 33.74 25.54 14.83
C ASN A 517 33.99 26.01 13.40
N TRP A 518 33.39 25.34 12.41
CA TRP A 518 33.61 25.64 10.99
C TRP A 518 32.76 26.80 10.47
N LEU A 519 31.48 26.87 10.85
CA LEU A 519 30.52 27.88 10.39
C LEU A 519 31.00 29.35 10.53
N PRO A 520 31.71 29.75 11.60
CA PRO A 520 32.22 31.11 11.77
C PRO A 520 33.51 31.45 10.99
N MET A 521 34.24 30.46 10.47
CA MET A 521 35.52 30.70 9.76
C MET A 521 35.30 31.38 8.40
N THR A 522 36.21 32.23 7.94
CA THR A 522 36.15 32.86 6.60
C THR A 522 36.69 31.93 5.50
N HIS A 523 36.38 32.23 4.23
CA HIS A 523 36.76 31.41 3.06
C HIS A 523 38.28 31.17 2.96
N GLU A 524 39.11 32.10 3.44
CA GLU A 524 40.58 32.03 3.41
C GLU A 524 41.16 31.05 4.45
N THR A 525 40.49 30.89 5.59
CA THR A 525 40.91 29.98 6.68
C THR A 525 40.50 28.51 6.48
N ARG A 526 39.70 28.20 5.45
CA ARG A 526 38.98 26.93 5.29
C ARG A 526 39.62 25.90 4.34
N ASN A 527 40.80 26.17 3.80
CA ASN A 527 41.58 25.23 2.97
C ASN A 527 42.24 24.07 3.76
N LYS A 528 41.63 23.60 4.86
CA LYS A 528 42.03 22.31 5.45
C LYS A 528 41.26 21.20 4.74
N ILE A 529 42.00 20.29 4.11
CA ILE A 529 41.46 19.05 3.52
C ILE A 529 40.71 18.31 4.64
N ALA A 530 39.38 18.29 4.57
CA ALA A 530 38.56 17.47 5.45
C ALA A 530 38.94 16.00 5.24
N LYS A 531 39.09 15.22 6.32
CA LYS A 531 39.25 13.77 6.18
C LYS A 531 38.01 13.21 5.48
N GLU A 532 38.16 12.11 4.76
CA GLU A 532 37.06 11.50 3.97
C GLU A 532 35.76 11.29 4.78
N GLN A 533 35.88 10.84 6.05
CA GLN A 533 34.73 10.71 6.97
C GLN A 533 34.07 12.03 7.36
N GLU A 534 34.83 13.12 7.41
CA GLU A 534 34.33 14.46 7.72
C GLU A 534 33.59 15.04 6.50
N LEU A 535 34.06 14.77 5.29
CA LEU A 535 33.36 15.13 4.05
C LEU A 535 32.02 14.40 3.93
N ALA A 536 31.98 13.08 4.17
CA ALA A 536 30.72 12.32 4.15
C ALA A 536 29.70 12.86 5.17
N SER A 537 30.17 13.33 6.33
CA SER A 537 29.31 13.96 7.34
C SER A 537 28.83 15.34 6.87
N ALA A 538 29.71 16.14 6.27
CA ALA A 538 29.36 17.44 5.70
C ALA A 538 28.32 17.34 4.57
N VAL A 539 28.40 16.32 3.72
CA VAL A 539 27.39 16.04 2.70
C VAL A 539 26.02 15.77 3.36
N ARG A 540 25.96 14.99 4.45
CA ARG A 540 24.68 14.75 5.17
C ARG A 540 24.09 16.02 5.78
N TRP A 541 24.91 16.89 6.38
CA TRP A 541 24.44 18.16 6.93
C TRP A 541 24.00 19.13 5.85
N LEU A 542 24.71 19.15 4.71
CA LEU A 542 24.32 19.92 3.54
C LEU A 542 22.98 19.43 2.96
N ASP A 543 22.84 18.11 2.78
CA ASP A 543 21.60 17.45 2.35
C ASP A 543 20.41 17.82 3.26
N ALA A 544 20.61 17.78 4.58
CA ALA A 544 19.58 18.20 5.53
C ALA A 544 19.26 19.71 5.46
N ALA A 545 20.27 20.58 5.30
CA ALA A 545 20.06 22.03 5.17
C ALA A 545 19.28 22.39 3.91
N VAL A 546 19.68 21.82 2.76
CA VAL A 546 18.94 21.96 1.49
C VAL A 546 17.54 21.35 1.65
N GLY A 547 17.44 20.17 2.24
CA GLY A 547 16.19 19.49 2.53
C GLY A 547 15.21 20.31 3.36
N HIS A 548 15.67 21.18 4.26
CA HIS A 548 14.83 22.12 5.01
C HIS A 548 14.61 23.48 4.33
N GLY A 549 15.26 23.73 3.20
CA GLY A 549 15.21 25.01 2.48
C GLY A 549 16.03 26.12 3.08
N MET A 550 17.01 25.79 3.92
CA MET A 550 17.94 26.75 4.50
C MET A 550 19.09 27.04 3.52
N LEU A 551 18.77 27.54 2.31
CA LEU A 551 19.72 27.65 1.19
C LEU A 551 20.93 28.54 1.49
N ARG A 552 20.72 29.64 2.24
CA ARG A 552 21.81 30.52 2.69
C ARG A 552 22.81 29.79 3.60
N LEU A 553 22.30 28.98 4.52
CA LEU A 553 23.14 28.17 5.40
C LEU A 553 23.85 27.06 4.60
N ALA A 554 23.12 26.38 3.71
CA ALA A 554 23.66 25.36 2.82
C ALA A 554 24.81 25.88 1.95
N HIS A 555 24.67 27.08 1.38
CA HIS A 555 25.72 27.70 0.58
C HIS A 555 26.95 28.10 1.39
N LYS A 556 26.76 28.65 2.60
CA LYS A 556 27.87 28.91 3.53
C LYS A 556 28.64 27.64 3.90
N LEU A 557 27.93 26.50 4.02
CA LEU A 557 28.53 25.19 4.24
C LEU A 557 29.30 24.71 3.00
N ALA A 558 28.68 24.74 1.82
CA ALA A 558 29.25 24.29 0.55
C ALA A 558 30.49 25.08 0.13
N GLY A 559 30.51 26.40 0.33
CA GLY A 559 31.68 27.24 0.09
C GLY A 559 32.78 27.09 1.16
N GLY A 560 32.47 26.46 2.28
CA GLY A 560 33.39 26.33 3.40
C GLY A 560 34.23 25.05 3.44
N ILE A 561 33.93 24.06 2.62
CA ILE A 561 34.56 22.73 2.72
C ILE A 561 34.99 22.31 1.32
N TYR A 562 36.30 22.09 1.13
CA TYR A 562 36.83 21.63 -0.15
C TYR A 562 36.20 20.30 -0.55
N GLY A 563 35.77 20.19 -1.82
CA GLY A 563 35.09 19.00 -2.36
C GLY A 563 33.58 18.94 -2.10
N LEU A 564 33.00 19.85 -1.30
CA LEU A 564 31.57 19.84 -0.99
C LEU A 564 30.70 20.54 -2.06
N ARG A 565 31.28 21.48 -2.80
CA ARG A 565 30.55 22.28 -3.82
C ARG A 565 29.90 21.44 -4.94
N PRO A 566 30.54 20.42 -5.54
CA PRO A 566 29.88 19.55 -6.52
C PRO A 566 28.64 18.84 -5.96
N HIS A 567 28.65 18.42 -4.69
CA HIS A 567 27.49 17.81 -4.04
C HIS A 567 26.36 18.80 -3.83
N PHE A 568 26.65 20.09 -3.65
CA PHE A 568 25.62 21.09 -3.44
C PHE A 568 24.70 21.27 -4.65
N GLU A 569 25.26 21.28 -5.85
CA GLU A 569 24.50 21.39 -7.11
C GLU A 569 23.56 20.20 -7.30
N THR A 570 24.06 18.98 -7.09
CA THR A 570 23.26 17.76 -7.21
C THR A 570 22.18 17.69 -6.12
N LEU A 571 22.51 18.10 -4.89
CA LEU A 571 21.55 18.14 -3.78
C LEU A 571 20.46 19.18 -3.99
N LEU A 572 20.78 20.36 -4.54
CA LEU A 572 19.76 21.35 -4.90
C LEU A 572 18.73 20.73 -5.86
N TYR A 573 19.22 20.10 -6.92
CA TYR A 573 18.37 19.40 -7.88
C TYR A 573 17.55 18.28 -7.23
N ASP A 574 18.17 17.39 -6.45
CA ASP A 574 17.50 16.27 -5.78
C ASP A 574 16.41 16.74 -4.82
N HIS A 575 16.57 17.93 -4.23
CA HIS A 575 15.57 18.55 -3.36
C HIS A 575 14.55 19.43 -4.09
N GLY A 576 14.62 19.50 -5.41
CA GLY A 576 13.69 20.23 -6.27
C GLY A 576 14.04 21.70 -6.48
N TYR A 577 15.18 22.19 -5.99
CA TYR A 577 15.67 23.56 -6.23
C TYR A 577 16.33 23.66 -7.61
N VAL A 578 15.53 23.44 -8.66
CA VAL A 578 16.05 23.15 -9.99
C VAL A 578 16.63 24.35 -10.69
N GLU A 579 16.09 25.55 -10.45
CA GLU A 579 16.56 26.79 -11.09
C GLU A 579 17.94 27.15 -10.52
N ALA A 580 18.05 27.16 -9.19
CA ALA A 580 19.32 27.32 -8.48
C ALA A 580 20.37 26.25 -8.88
N ALA A 581 19.94 25.00 -9.07
CA ALA A 581 20.84 23.95 -9.54
C ALA A 581 21.30 24.20 -10.98
N ALA A 582 20.39 24.58 -11.89
CA ALA A 582 20.69 24.86 -13.28
C ALA A 582 21.66 26.03 -13.42
N GLU A 583 21.45 27.13 -12.70
CA GLU A 583 22.35 28.29 -12.71
C GLU A 583 23.78 27.91 -12.32
N LEU A 584 23.95 27.16 -11.23
CA LEU A 584 25.27 26.72 -10.79
C LEU A 584 25.93 25.75 -11.78
N MET A 585 25.14 24.88 -12.41
CA MET A 585 25.65 24.00 -13.47
C MET A 585 26.08 24.79 -14.70
N LEU A 586 25.30 25.79 -15.12
CA LEU A 586 25.64 26.66 -16.27
C LEU A 586 26.87 27.52 -16.00
N ASP A 587 26.98 28.15 -14.81
CA ASP A 587 28.16 28.92 -14.40
C ASP A 587 29.43 28.05 -14.40
N ARG A 588 29.31 26.79 -13.96
CA ARG A 588 30.41 25.83 -14.04
C ARG A 588 30.74 25.46 -15.47
N PHE A 589 29.74 25.22 -16.32
CA PHE A 589 29.95 24.91 -17.72
C PHE A 589 30.67 26.06 -18.44
N GLU A 590 30.30 27.32 -18.15
CA GLU A 590 30.96 28.51 -18.68
C GLU A 590 32.44 28.59 -18.26
N LYS A 591 32.76 28.24 -17.00
CA LYS A 591 34.13 28.29 -16.46
C LYS A 591 35.02 27.13 -16.90
N ASP A 592 34.49 25.91 -16.84
CA ASP A 592 35.26 24.68 -16.99
C ASP A 592 35.13 24.07 -18.40
N GLY A 593 34.17 24.54 -19.22
CA GLY A 593 33.89 24.07 -20.57
C GLY A 593 33.29 22.66 -20.65
N LYS A 594 32.95 22.04 -19.51
CA LYS A 594 32.41 20.68 -19.45
C LYS A 594 31.53 20.45 -18.23
N LEU A 595 30.48 19.67 -18.41
CA LEU A 595 29.67 19.08 -17.34
C LEU A 595 30.00 17.60 -17.17
N THR A 596 29.77 17.07 -15.97
CA THR A 596 29.74 15.62 -15.77
C THR A 596 28.50 15.01 -16.42
N GLY A 597 28.52 13.71 -16.73
CA GLY A 597 27.36 13.02 -17.32
C GLY A 597 26.08 13.13 -16.45
N GLU A 598 26.25 13.13 -15.12
CA GLU A 598 25.15 13.38 -14.18
C GLU A 598 24.58 14.81 -14.29
N GLN A 599 25.45 15.83 -14.31
CA GLN A 599 25.03 17.23 -14.46
C GLN A 599 24.35 17.47 -15.82
N SER A 600 24.91 16.94 -16.91
CA SER A 600 24.32 17.04 -18.25
C SER A 600 22.95 16.39 -18.32
N PHE A 601 22.77 15.19 -17.73
CA PHE A 601 21.47 14.52 -17.68
C PHE A 601 20.44 15.37 -16.92
N ARG A 602 20.80 15.84 -15.72
CA ARG A 602 19.91 16.64 -14.87
C ARG A 602 19.51 17.95 -15.55
N LEU A 603 20.47 18.66 -16.15
CA LEU A 603 20.18 19.87 -16.94
C LEU A 603 19.28 19.56 -18.14
N GLY A 604 19.53 18.45 -18.86
CA GLY A 604 18.68 17.98 -19.96
C GLY A 604 17.24 17.72 -19.52
N GLU A 605 17.04 17.10 -18.35
CA GLU A 605 15.72 16.89 -17.77
C GLU A 605 14.99 18.22 -17.48
N LEU A 606 15.70 19.25 -17.00
CA LEU A 606 15.10 20.57 -16.78
C LEU A 606 14.67 21.25 -18.08
N LEU A 607 15.52 21.19 -19.10
CA LEU A 607 15.20 21.72 -20.42
C LEU A 607 13.98 21.00 -21.01
N TYR A 608 13.88 19.68 -20.84
CA TYR A 608 12.71 18.91 -21.25
C TYR A 608 11.43 19.42 -20.57
N LEU A 609 11.47 19.62 -19.24
CA LEU A 609 10.33 20.13 -18.47
C LEU A 609 9.95 21.57 -18.85
N LYS A 610 10.91 22.41 -19.21
CA LYS A 610 10.70 23.77 -19.74
C LYS A 610 10.30 23.78 -21.24
N LYS A 611 10.04 22.61 -21.84
CA LYS A 611 9.66 22.41 -23.25
C LYS A 611 10.75 22.79 -24.27
N LEU A 612 12.00 22.91 -23.83
CA LEU A 612 13.18 23.11 -24.68
C LEU A 612 13.71 21.74 -25.14
N ARG A 613 12.92 21.07 -25.97
CA ARG A 613 13.09 19.63 -26.28
C ARG A 613 14.32 19.35 -27.13
N SER A 614 14.67 20.24 -28.04
CA SER A 614 15.84 20.13 -28.91
C SER A 614 17.13 20.23 -28.11
N GLU A 615 17.20 21.18 -27.18
CA GLU A 615 18.32 21.40 -26.29
C GLU A 615 18.46 20.25 -25.28
N ALA A 616 17.34 19.77 -24.74
CA ALA A 616 17.30 18.59 -23.89
C ALA A 616 17.83 17.34 -24.61
N LEU A 617 17.39 17.11 -25.85
CA LEU A 617 17.83 15.99 -26.68
C LEU A 617 19.34 16.00 -26.88
N SER A 618 19.93 17.15 -27.24
CA SER A 618 21.37 17.30 -27.41
C SER A 618 22.16 16.91 -26.16
N LEU A 619 21.70 17.34 -24.97
CA LEU A 619 22.31 16.94 -23.70
C LEU A 619 22.17 15.44 -23.44
N PHE A 620 20.99 14.85 -23.67
CA PHE A 620 20.79 13.42 -23.48
C PHE A 620 21.65 12.57 -24.42
N GLU A 621 21.74 12.94 -25.70
CA GLU A 621 22.60 12.26 -26.68
C GLU A 621 24.08 12.36 -26.29
N SER A 622 24.52 13.50 -25.77
CA SER A 622 25.89 13.67 -25.29
C SER A 622 26.24 12.71 -24.14
N VAL A 623 25.29 12.49 -23.22
CA VAL A 623 25.47 11.57 -22.08
C VAL A 623 25.47 10.12 -22.58
N ALA A 624 24.53 9.75 -23.44
CA ALA A 624 24.42 8.42 -24.01
C ALA A 624 25.62 8.04 -24.91
N GLY A 625 26.13 8.98 -25.69
CA GLY A 625 27.25 8.80 -26.62
C GLY A 625 28.64 8.79 -25.98
N SER A 626 28.75 9.12 -24.69
CA SER A 626 30.05 9.27 -24.00
C SER A 626 30.83 7.97 -23.76
N GLY A 627 30.33 6.81 -24.22
CA GLY A 627 30.96 5.50 -24.06
C GLY A 627 31.02 4.99 -22.61
N ASN A 628 30.46 5.76 -21.67
CA ASN A 628 30.44 5.46 -20.25
C ASN A 628 29.14 4.72 -19.91
N SER A 629 29.21 3.45 -19.51
CA SER A 629 28.06 2.65 -19.07
C SER A 629 27.59 3.01 -17.65
N GLY A 630 27.47 4.32 -17.36
CA GLY A 630 27.04 4.81 -16.06
C GLY A 630 25.52 4.81 -15.92
N ALA A 631 25.02 4.85 -14.67
CA ALA A 631 23.59 4.83 -14.34
C ALA A 631 22.74 5.92 -15.06
N TYR A 632 23.38 7.01 -15.53
CA TYR A 632 22.72 8.09 -16.26
C TYR A 632 22.65 7.87 -17.77
N ALA A 633 23.45 6.97 -18.35
CA ALA A 633 23.43 6.74 -19.80
C ALA A 633 22.11 6.09 -20.26
N GLU A 634 21.61 5.10 -19.52
CA GLU A 634 20.31 4.46 -19.79
C GLU A 634 19.14 5.44 -19.62
N ARG A 635 19.15 6.23 -18.53
CA ARG A 635 18.14 7.29 -18.32
C ARG A 635 18.20 8.36 -19.40
N ALA A 636 19.39 8.73 -19.87
CA ALA A 636 19.56 9.68 -20.96
C ALA A 636 19.02 9.13 -22.29
N LEU A 637 19.23 7.84 -22.60
CA LEU A 637 18.63 7.22 -23.80
C LEU A 637 17.10 7.26 -23.78
N LEU A 638 16.49 7.00 -22.62
CA LEU A 638 15.04 7.12 -22.45
C LEU A 638 14.58 8.59 -22.55
N GLY A 639 15.31 9.53 -21.95
CA GLY A 639 15.05 10.96 -22.07
C GLY A 639 15.15 11.47 -23.51
N ALA A 640 16.16 11.03 -24.27
CA ALA A 640 16.30 11.31 -25.69
C ALA A 640 15.12 10.74 -26.48
N SER A 641 14.73 9.50 -26.20
CA SER A 641 13.58 8.85 -26.83
C SER A 641 12.29 9.64 -26.58
N ALA A 642 12.05 10.07 -25.34
CA ALA A 642 10.92 10.91 -24.98
C ALA A 642 10.96 12.26 -25.71
N ALA A 643 12.11 12.95 -25.73
CA ALA A 643 12.29 14.21 -26.45
C ALA A 643 12.00 14.05 -27.96
N CYS A 644 12.48 12.97 -28.59
CA CYS A 644 12.20 12.68 -30.00
C CYS A 644 10.71 12.42 -30.26
N LEU A 645 10.05 11.59 -29.45
CA LEU A 645 8.61 11.31 -29.58
C LEU A 645 7.79 12.58 -29.42
N GLN A 646 8.18 13.41 -28.47
CA GLN A 646 7.48 14.63 -28.15
C GLN A 646 7.69 15.71 -29.23
N LEU A 647 8.89 15.83 -29.81
CA LEU A 647 9.17 16.65 -31.01
C LEU A 647 8.39 16.14 -32.23
N ALA A 648 8.27 14.81 -32.39
CA ALA A 648 7.46 14.23 -33.46
C ALA A 648 5.98 14.58 -33.28
N ILE A 649 5.42 14.44 -32.07
CA ILE A 649 4.03 14.85 -31.78
C ILE A 649 3.80 16.34 -32.06
N GLU A 650 4.76 17.20 -31.70
CA GLU A 650 4.71 18.63 -32.02
C GLU A 650 4.69 18.91 -33.52
N ALA A 651 5.56 18.25 -34.29
CA ALA A 651 5.62 18.38 -35.74
C ALA A 651 4.33 17.92 -36.45
N LEU A 652 3.46 17.18 -35.76
CA LEU A 652 2.16 16.71 -36.26
C LEU A 652 1.01 17.68 -35.95
N GLN A 653 1.24 18.78 -35.24
CA GLN A 653 0.20 19.78 -34.97
C GLN A 653 -0.15 20.55 -36.27
N PRO A 654 -1.44 20.69 -36.62
CA PRO A 654 -1.85 21.24 -37.93
C PRO A 654 -1.47 22.70 -38.21
N ASP A 655 -1.11 23.51 -37.22
CA ASP A 655 -1.36 24.95 -37.26
C ASP A 655 -0.16 25.89 -37.55
N GLU A 656 0.98 25.42 -38.09
CA GLU A 656 2.07 26.37 -38.47
C GLU A 656 2.68 26.21 -39.87
N TYR A 657 2.32 25.19 -40.66
CA TYR A 657 2.86 25.01 -42.02
C TYR A 657 1.81 25.30 -43.13
N SER A 658 1.25 26.50 -43.14
CA SER A 658 0.51 27.03 -44.29
C SER A 658 1.49 27.42 -45.42
N GLY A 659 2.10 26.44 -46.11
CA GLY A 659 3.17 26.76 -47.06
C GLY A 659 3.35 25.85 -48.29
N SER A 660 2.69 24.69 -48.37
CA SER A 660 2.85 23.80 -49.53
C SER A 660 1.51 23.20 -49.97
N ARG A 661 1.06 23.57 -51.18
CA ARG A 661 -0.26 23.24 -51.75
C ARG A 661 -0.49 21.77 -52.10
N ASN A 662 0.39 20.83 -51.75
CA ASN A 662 0.29 19.42 -52.14
C ASN A 662 0.45 18.39 -51.00
N TRP A 663 0.41 18.80 -49.73
CA TRP A 663 0.34 17.88 -48.58
C TRP A 663 -0.96 18.15 -47.81
N ASP A 664 -1.77 17.11 -47.56
CA ASP A 664 -3.08 17.22 -46.89
C ASP A 664 -2.98 17.33 -45.35
N GLY A 665 -1.77 17.55 -44.84
CA GLY A 665 -1.61 18.20 -43.53
C GLY A 665 -1.61 17.27 -42.33
N SER A 666 -2.05 16.02 -42.44
CA SER A 666 -2.33 15.22 -41.24
C SER A 666 -1.94 13.74 -41.38
N TRP A 667 -1.07 13.30 -40.49
CA TRP A 667 -0.94 11.87 -40.20
C TRP A 667 -2.26 11.34 -39.62
N SER A 668 -2.55 10.06 -39.89
CA SER A 668 -3.78 9.41 -39.46
C SER A 668 -3.92 9.42 -37.94
N GLU A 669 -5.14 9.56 -37.42
CA GLU A 669 -5.42 9.48 -35.98
C GLU A 669 -4.79 8.24 -35.31
N PRO A 670 -4.81 7.03 -35.93
CA PRO A 670 -4.08 5.87 -35.43
C PRO A 670 -2.58 6.07 -35.20
N ASP A 671 -1.90 6.85 -36.05
CA ASP A 671 -0.46 7.07 -35.90
C ASP A 671 -0.14 8.06 -34.79
N ARG A 672 -1.00 9.08 -34.59
CA ARG A 672 -0.92 9.97 -33.43
C ARG A 672 -1.11 9.20 -32.13
N MET A 673 -2.11 8.31 -32.09
CA MET A 673 -2.36 7.45 -30.93
C MET A 673 -1.15 6.55 -30.62
N LYS A 674 -0.54 5.92 -31.63
CA LYS A 674 0.68 5.10 -31.44
C LYS A 674 1.84 5.89 -30.86
N LEU A 675 2.05 7.14 -31.30
CA LEU A 675 3.10 8.00 -30.76
C LEU A 675 2.82 8.40 -29.31
N GLN A 676 1.56 8.71 -28.98
CA GLN A 676 1.15 8.98 -27.60
C GLN A 676 1.32 7.75 -26.70
N GLU A 677 0.93 6.57 -27.17
CA GLU A 677 1.14 5.30 -26.45
C GLU A 677 2.64 5.02 -26.24
N ALA A 678 3.46 5.24 -27.26
CA ALA A 678 4.91 5.09 -27.15
C ALA A 678 5.50 6.08 -26.13
N LEU A 679 5.04 7.33 -26.14
CA LEU A 679 5.47 8.35 -25.18
C LEU A 679 5.11 7.95 -23.75
N LEU A 680 3.84 7.59 -23.49
CA LEU A 680 3.38 7.14 -22.17
C LEU A 680 4.20 5.95 -21.65
N ARG A 681 4.57 5.03 -22.53
CA ARG A 681 5.44 3.89 -22.18
C ARG A 681 6.85 4.33 -21.82
N VAL A 682 7.46 5.22 -22.60
CA VAL A 682 8.81 5.73 -22.31
C VAL A 682 8.81 6.52 -21.00
N GLU A 683 7.84 7.41 -20.78
CA GLU A 683 7.71 8.19 -19.54
C GLU A 683 7.49 7.29 -18.31
N TRP A 684 6.74 6.20 -18.47
CA TRP A 684 6.56 5.21 -17.42
C TRP A 684 7.84 4.48 -17.00
N MET A 685 8.82 4.33 -17.89
CA MET A 685 10.10 3.64 -17.58
C MET A 685 10.97 4.37 -16.54
N GLY A 686 10.52 5.50 -15.99
CA GLY A 686 11.12 6.11 -14.80
C GLY A 686 12.44 6.82 -15.08
N TRP A 687 12.62 7.32 -16.30
CA TRP A 687 13.79 8.13 -16.63
C TRP A 687 13.75 9.50 -15.97
N GLN A 688 12.55 10.03 -15.70
CA GLN A 688 12.35 11.30 -14.99
C GLN A 688 12.58 11.15 -13.48
N THR A 689 13.12 12.19 -12.88
CA THR A 689 13.27 12.39 -11.45
C THR A 689 11.90 12.61 -10.81
N ASN A 690 11.43 11.62 -10.05
CA ASN A 690 10.15 11.71 -9.35
C ASN A 690 10.28 12.50 -8.04
N TRP A 691 10.17 13.83 -8.13
CA TRP A 691 10.10 14.69 -6.96
C TRP A 691 8.78 14.50 -6.21
N ASN A 692 8.85 14.34 -4.88
CA ASN A 692 7.67 14.34 -4.01
C ASN A 692 7.02 15.75 -3.95
N GLY A 693 5.83 15.87 -3.35
CA GLY A 693 5.10 17.14 -3.28
C GLY A 693 5.94 18.30 -2.73
N ARG A 694 6.67 18.10 -1.63
CA ARG A 694 7.57 19.11 -1.06
C ARG A 694 8.65 19.56 -2.05
N GLN A 695 9.27 18.63 -2.75
CA GLN A 695 10.32 18.93 -3.74
C GLN A 695 9.74 19.67 -4.95
N ARG A 696 8.57 19.26 -5.47
CA ARG A 696 7.89 19.93 -6.59
C ARG A 696 7.62 21.41 -6.35
N ARG A 697 7.38 21.85 -5.10
CA ARG A 697 7.22 23.29 -4.77
C ARG A 697 8.42 24.14 -5.11
N ARG A 698 9.59 23.55 -4.97
CA ARG A 698 10.87 24.22 -5.19
C ARG A 698 11.19 24.27 -6.68
N VAL A 699 10.52 23.45 -7.50
CA VAL A 699 10.72 23.43 -8.96
C VAL A 699 10.16 24.71 -9.62
N ASN A 700 9.13 25.31 -9.02
CA ASN A 700 8.36 26.42 -9.59
C ASN A 700 8.68 27.80 -8.97
N GLY A 701 9.84 28.00 -8.32
CA GLY A 701 10.25 29.33 -7.85
C GLY A 701 9.67 29.75 -6.50
N GLY A 702 9.93 28.98 -5.44
CA GLY A 702 9.42 29.29 -4.08
C GLY A 702 10.14 30.47 -3.40
N ALA A 703 9.55 31.05 -2.35
CA ALA A 703 10.13 32.18 -1.59
C ALA A 703 11.57 31.93 -1.08
N ALA A 704 11.96 30.67 -0.88
CA ALA A 704 13.33 30.30 -0.49
C ALA A 704 14.37 30.41 -1.62
N GLU A 705 13.95 30.30 -2.90
CA GLU A 705 14.80 30.52 -4.07
C GLU A 705 14.99 32.00 -4.38
N ALA A 706 13.97 32.84 -4.16
CA ALA A 706 14.08 34.29 -4.35
C ALA A 706 15.18 34.94 -3.46
N ASP A 707 15.52 34.27 -2.36
CA ASP A 707 16.57 34.68 -1.42
C ASP A 707 17.97 34.11 -1.74
N PHE A 708 18.07 33.29 -2.78
CA PHE A 708 19.26 32.55 -3.20
C PHE A 708 19.76 33.06 -4.57
N LEU A 709 20.97 33.61 -4.58
CA LEU A 709 21.68 34.10 -5.78
C LEU A 709 20.80 34.92 -6.76
N MET A 710 20.31 36.07 -6.28
CA MET A 710 19.90 37.17 -7.15
C MET A 710 21.10 37.65 -7.99
N HIS A 711 21.32 37.01 -9.13
CA HIS A 711 21.87 37.62 -10.33
C HIS A 711 21.01 37.18 -11.50
N ASP A 712 19.93 37.92 -11.74
CA ASP A 712 19.32 38.02 -13.08
C ASP A 712 20.46 38.30 -14.08
N ARG A 713 20.72 37.35 -14.97
CA ARG A 713 21.44 37.57 -16.22
C ARG A 713 20.69 36.94 -17.37
#